data_AF-A0A7J6CUX5-F1
#
_entry.id   AF-A0A7J6CUX5-F1
#
_cell.length_a   1.000
_cell.length_b   1.000
_cell.length_c   1.000
_cell.angle_alpha   90.00
_cell.angle_beta   90.00
_cell.angle_gamma   90.00
#
_symmetry.space_group_name_H-M   'P 1'
#
loop_
_entity.id
_entity.type
_entity.pdbx_description
1 polymer ?
#
loop_
_entity_poly.entity_id
_entity_poly.type
_entity_poly.pdbx_seq_one_letter_code
_entity_poly.pdbx_strand_id
1 'polypeptide(L)'
;MNSLINEKHNTFFHRNCPGSSRTKVLMDGVVEIAWFCPSGKNTDKFTDCVAFCNLHGDTGDHEKQLKILTEMASVNVVVLPRLDRNERHTTTIQNLYRNPKPLICLFTEDECTVTEMKKGKYKIGLKDRNQSDVSEELRKTIENCLSESSSTFRLEDVSKLSDIRVDEEDEDGCRRGREAAQKMINLLEKKDLTKVKESFLPCQGKLWHQWSQKNKELHRPQADITEMQMTEQADLERISEELQAAAFGLEHIMREIGQIYESCSSVKKNKKDLKYNFSSLPSLASEMMISGFPLELMDGDAAHVPVIWISAVLDELIRKLGDQRVFVLSVLGIQSSGKSTMLNAMFGLQFAVSAGQCTRGAFMQLVRVSDEMRTLLTFDYILVVDTEGLRALELAGRSTRHHDNELATFVVGLGNLTLINIFGENPSEMQDILQIVVQAFLRMKKVRLNPSCVFVHQNVSDVTAEEKNMEGRRRLQEKLDEMTNLAAKEEVCDAESFSDIIRFDVQNDVKYFAQLWEGSPPMAPPNPNYCENIQELKKTIMSHASKSHGMRLTHLKDRIKDLWEALLKERFVFSFRNSLEISAYRKLETEYSKWSWSLRSAMMETENKLHNKIENEAIHEVEETDLQRELKKTSEEVEKSMSEFFDKDTDADLLIQWKMSFETKIKDVQENIVRETKRKLNEVLQQRDLKKKIDAQRTHHENTLLEKSKELALKLKDRANDEKTVKKEFDLFWKQCVKNIIRDSPAIKEIDILTDVKILLSDIYKSAPVDHWGKARIFSLY
;
A
#
# COMPACT_ATOMS: atom_id res chain seq x y z
N MET A 1 -40.24 8.64 25.64
CA MET A 1 -40.23 8.01 24.30
C MET A 1 -39.10 7.00 24.16
N ASN A 2 -37.82 7.37 24.19
CA ASN A 2 -36.70 6.41 24.06
C ASN A 2 -36.81 5.19 25.00
N SER A 3 -37.07 5.41 26.28
CA SER A 3 -37.28 4.37 27.29
C SER A 3 -38.41 3.37 26.95
N LEU A 4 -39.40 3.75 26.14
CA LEU A 4 -40.47 2.85 25.71
C LEU A 4 -40.00 1.87 24.64
N ILE A 5 -39.00 2.25 23.84
CA ILE A 5 -38.47 1.46 22.73
C ILE A 5 -37.23 0.67 23.19
N ASN A 6 -36.26 1.36 23.78
CA ASN A 6 -34.98 0.80 24.20
C ASN A 6 -34.47 1.52 25.46
N GLU A 7 -34.16 0.76 26.50
CA GLU A 7 -33.61 1.30 27.76
C GLU A 7 -32.09 1.51 27.73
N LYS A 8 -31.38 0.85 26.81
CA LYS A 8 -29.92 0.89 26.74
C LYS A 8 -29.39 2.04 25.89
N HIS A 9 -30.11 2.40 24.82
CA HIS A 9 -29.67 3.40 23.85
C HIS A 9 -30.82 4.33 23.47
N ASN A 10 -30.49 5.60 23.19
CA ASN A 10 -31.45 6.59 22.71
C ASN A 10 -31.82 6.30 21.25
N THR A 11 -33.10 6.07 20.97
CA THR A 11 -33.63 5.88 19.61
C THR A 11 -33.82 7.20 18.87
N PHE A 12 -34.42 8.18 19.54
CA PHE A 12 -34.59 9.55 19.05
C PHE A 12 -33.56 10.48 19.69
N PHE A 13 -32.98 11.36 18.88
CA PHE A 13 -32.05 12.37 19.38
C PHE A 13 -32.80 13.42 20.21
N HIS A 14 -32.18 13.87 21.31
CA HIS A 14 -32.75 14.87 22.21
C HIS A 14 -31.72 15.92 22.62
N ARG A 15 -32.20 17.01 23.22
CA ARG A 15 -31.37 18.17 23.60
C ARG A 15 -30.18 17.88 24.53
N ASN A 16 -30.21 16.76 25.25
CA ASN A 16 -29.12 16.37 26.17
C ASN A 16 -28.12 15.38 25.52
N CYS A 17 -28.29 15.03 24.24
CA CYS A 17 -27.30 14.23 23.53
C CYS A 17 -26.01 15.04 23.29
N PRO A 18 -24.82 14.43 23.40
CA PRO A 18 -23.56 15.06 22.99
C PRO A 18 -23.64 15.59 21.55
N GLY A 19 -23.09 16.78 21.29
CA GLY A 19 -23.14 17.42 19.98
C GLY A 19 -24.48 18.07 19.60
N SER A 20 -25.45 18.14 20.52
CA SER A 20 -26.70 18.85 20.26
C SER A 20 -26.46 20.35 20.02
N SER A 21 -27.14 20.92 19.01
CA SER A 21 -27.12 22.35 18.75
C SER A 21 -28.45 22.99 19.15
N ARG A 22 -28.40 24.25 19.61
CA ARG A 22 -29.62 25.05 19.87
C ARG A 22 -30.31 25.46 18.58
N THR A 23 -29.59 25.49 17.45
CA THR A 23 -30.13 25.86 16.14
C THR A 23 -30.73 24.62 15.46
N LYS A 24 -32.06 24.55 15.37
CA LYS A 24 -32.81 23.41 14.82
C LYS A 24 -32.89 23.44 13.27
N VAL A 25 -31.76 23.61 12.59
CA VAL A 25 -31.76 23.92 11.14
C VAL A 25 -32.30 22.76 10.28
N LEU A 26 -31.97 21.51 10.63
CA LEU A 26 -32.34 20.33 9.84
C LEU A 26 -33.51 19.54 10.41
N MET A 27 -33.74 19.63 11.72
CA MET A 27 -34.70 18.76 12.43
C MET A 27 -36.07 19.41 12.61
N ASP A 28 -36.20 20.73 12.53
CA ASP A 28 -37.50 21.37 12.75
C ASP A 28 -38.50 20.97 11.64
N GLY A 29 -39.64 20.39 12.04
CA GLY A 29 -40.64 19.86 11.12
C GLY A 29 -40.39 18.42 10.64
N VAL A 30 -39.27 17.80 11.03
CA VAL A 30 -38.96 16.39 10.68
C VAL A 30 -39.76 15.44 11.56
N VAL A 31 -40.32 14.40 10.94
CA VAL A 31 -40.97 13.29 11.63
C VAL A 31 -40.04 12.08 11.58
N GLU A 32 -39.46 11.71 12.72
CA GLU A 32 -38.69 10.47 12.86
C GLU A 32 -39.63 9.31 13.19
N ILE A 33 -39.44 8.16 12.54
CA ILE A 33 -40.22 6.94 12.81
C ILE A 33 -39.29 5.84 13.32
N ALA A 34 -39.65 5.20 14.42
CA ALA A 34 -38.94 4.04 14.94
C ALA A 34 -39.92 2.89 15.23
N TRP A 35 -39.53 1.68 14.87
CA TRP A 35 -40.36 0.48 15.07
C TRP A 35 -39.90 -0.30 16.29
N PHE A 36 -40.84 -0.63 17.17
CA PHE A 36 -40.70 -1.71 18.12
C PHE A 36 -41.23 -2.99 17.49
N CYS A 37 -40.36 -3.99 17.31
CA CYS A 37 -40.74 -5.31 16.79
C CYS A 37 -40.60 -6.34 17.93
N PRO A 38 -41.69 -7.00 18.37
CA PRO A 38 -41.63 -7.98 19.44
C PRO A 38 -40.79 -9.20 19.06
N SER A 39 -40.08 -9.76 20.03
CA SER A 39 -39.28 -10.98 19.88
C SER A 39 -40.10 -12.27 20.06
N GLY A 40 -41.38 -12.15 20.45
CA GLY A 40 -42.25 -13.26 20.81
C GLY A 40 -41.99 -13.79 22.23
N LYS A 41 -41.27 -13.03 23.06
CA LYS A 41 -40.94 -13.40 24.45
C LYS A 41 -41.83 -12.65 25.42
N ASN A 42 -42.06 -13.24 26.59
CA ASN A 42 -42.86 -12.62 27.66
C ASN A 42 -42.23 -11.33 28.23
N THR A 43 -40.99 -11.02 27.86
CA THR A 43 -40.27 -9.79 28.23
C THR A 43 -40.48 -8.64 27.25
N ASP A 44 -41.21 -8.86 26.16
CA ASP A 44 -41.50 -7.80 25.18
C ASP A 44 -42.41 -6.73 25.77
N LYS A 45 -42.11 -5.47 25.48
CA LYS A 45 -42.88 -4.31 25.97
C LYS A 45 -44.24 -4.15 25.29
N PHE A 46 -44.39 -4.66 24.08
CA PHE A 46 -45.63 -4.64 23.31
C PHE A 46 -45.79 -5.99 22.61
N THR A 47 -47.03 -6.46 22.42
CA THR A 47 -47.32 -7.75 21.75
C THR A 47 -47.29 -7.66 20.24
N ASP A 48 -47.52 -6.45 19.70
CA ASP A 48 -47.59 -6.16 18.28
C ASP A 48 -46.46 -5.23 17.85
N CYS A 49 -46.20 -5.14 16.54
CA CYS A 49 -45.28 -4.13 16.02
C CYS A 49 -45.86 -2.72 16.24
N VAL A 50 -45.12 -1.86 16.96
CA VAL A 50 -45.56 -0.48 17.26
C VAL A 50 -44.61 0.52 16.60
N ALA A 51 -45.16 1.41 15.76
CA ALA A 51 -44.41 2.54 15.22
C ALA A 51 -44.54 3.75 16.14
N PHE A 52 -43.41 4.28 16.57
CA PHE A 52 -43.32 5.54 17.28
C PHE A 52 -42.92 6.63 16.29
N CYS A 53 -43.80 7.62 16.10
CA CYS A 53 -43.54 8.77 15.23
C CYS A 53 -43.30 10.01 16.09
N ASN A 54 -42.12 10.61 15.97
CA ASN A 54 -41.70 11.78 16.73
C ASN A 54 -41.55 12.99 15.81
N LEU A 55 -42.45 13.96 15.93
CA LEU A 55 -42.34 15.25 15.25
C LEU A 55 -41.44 16.18 16.04
N HIS A 56 -40.35 16.60 15.41
CA HIS A 56 -39.43 17.59 15.96
C HIS A 56 -39.92 19.01 15.68
N GLY A 57 -39.87 19.87 16.71
CA GLY A 57 -40.33 21.25 16.61
C GLY A 57 -41.67 21.50 17.29
N ASP A 58 -42.20 22.71 17.12
CA ASP A 58 -43.53 23.05 17.61
C ASP A 58 -44.59 22.60 16.59
N THR A 59 -45.49 21.71 17.01
CA THR A 59 -46.60 21.23 16.17
C THR A 59 -47.46 22.36 15.58
N GLY A 60 -47.52 23.54 16.23
CA GLY A 60 -48.27 24.70 15.73
C GLY A 60 -47.69 25.32 14.46
N ASP A 61 -46.39 25.17 14.22
CA ASP A 61 -45.71 25.70 13.03
C ASP A 61 -45.74 24.69 11.85
N HIS A 62 -46.18 23.44 12.11
CA HIS A 62 -46.07 22.30 11.19
C HIS A 62 -47.43 21.61 10.98
N GLU A 63 -48.43 22.37 10.53
CA GLU A 63 -49.83 21.93 10.42
C GLU A 63 -50.01 20.68 9.52
N LYS A 64 -49.27 20.60 8.40
CA LYS A 64 -49.34 19.46 7.48
C LYS A 64 -48.89 18.17 8.14
N GLN A 65 -47.74 18.20 8.80
CA GLN A 65 -47.16 17.05 9.50
C GLN A 65 -48.07 16.60 10.65
N LEU A 66 -48.62 17.56 11.41
CA LEU A 66 -49.57 17.27 12.46
C LEU A 66 -50.83 16.58 11.92
N LYS A 67 -51.39 17.07 10.81
CA LYS A 67 -52.56 16.45 10.17
C LYS A 67 -52.27 15.00 9.75
N ILE A 68 -51.16 14.78 9.05
CA ILE A 68 -50.72 13.44 8.64
C ILE A 68 -50.57 12.51 9.85
N LEU A 69 -49.84 12.94 10.88
CA LEU A 69 -49.60 12.13 12.07
C LEU A 69 -50.88 11.78 12.81
N THR A 70 -51.78 12.73 12.96
CA THR A 70 -53.03 12.52 13.70
C THR A 70 -54.02 11.64 12.92
N GLU A 71 -54.00 11.72 11.59
CA GLU A 71 -54.77 10.86 10.69
C GLU A 71 -54.25 9.41 10.68
N MET A 72 -52.95 9.20 10.85
CA MET A 72 -52.34 7.85 10.82
C MET A 72 -52.20 7.21 12.20
N ALA A 73 -52.03 8.00 13.26
CA ALA A 73 -51.75 7.47 14.60
C ALA A 73 -52.93 6.70 15.20
N SER A 74 -52.66 5.55 15.82
CA SER A 74 -53.62 4.84 16.67
C SER A 74 -53.77 5.54 18.02
N VAL A 75 -52.69 6.13 18.53
CA VAL A 75 -52.65 6.88 19.79
C VAL A 75 -51.87 8.16 19.57
N ASN A 76 -52.46 9.30 19.92
CA ASN A 76 -51.78 10.60 19.85
C ASN A 76 -51.19 10.93 21.22
N VAL A 77 -49.91 11.30 21.27
CA VAL A 77 -49.24 11.76 22.50
C VAL A 77 -48.76 13.18 22.27
N VAL A 78 -49.18 14.12 23.12
CA VAL A 78 -48.83 15.54 23.01
C VAL A 78 -48.20 16.01 24.31
N VAL A 79 -47.09 16.74 24.20
CA VAL A 79 -46.39 17.36 25.35
C VAL A 79 -46.78 18.83 25.44
N LEU A 80 -47.24 19.25 26.61
CA LEU A 80 -47.77 20.60 26.86
C LEU A 80 -47.24 21.14 28.20
N PRO A 81 -47.04 22.46 28.38
CA PRO A 81 -46.73 23.04 29.68
C PRO A 81 -47.90 22.94 30.66
N ARG A 82 -49.05 23.52 30.28
CA ARG A 82 -50.34 23.50 31.00
C ARG A 82 -51.51 23.50 30.01
N LEU A 83 -52.71 23.20 30.51
CA LEU A 83 -53.99 23.37 29.78
C LEU A 83 -54.54 24.77 30.05
N ASP A 84 -53.95 25.82 29.46
CA ASP A 84 -54.52 27.17 29.54
C ASP A 84 -55.35 27.52 28.31
N ARG A 85 -56.49 28.20 28.53
CA ARG A 85 -57.48 28.53 27.48
C ARG A 85 -57.06 29.67 26.54
N ASN A 86 -55.89 30.27 26.76
CA ASN A 86 -55.43 31.51 26.10
C ASN A 86 -54.18 31.33 25.23
N GLU A 87 -53.84 30.11 24.81
CA GLU A 87 -52.63 29.85 24.02
C GLU A 87 -52.88 29.77 22.50
N ARG A 88 -51.80 30.04 21.76
CA ARG A 88 -51.69 29.96 20.29
C ARG A 88 -52.13 28.60 19.71
N HIS A 89 -52.17 27.55 20.54
CA HIS A 89 -52.43 26.15 20.16
C HIS A 89 -53.78 25.59 20.67
N THR A 90 -54.63 26.42 21.30
CA THR A 90 -55.91 25.95 21.89
C THR A 90 -56.83 25.28 20.88
N THR A 91 -56.92 25.78 19.65
CA THR A 91 -57.75 25.21 18.58
C THR A 91 -57.26 23.81 18.20
N THR A 92 -55.95 23.62 18.10
CA THR A 92 -55.31 22.35 17.76
C THR A 92 -55.59 21.27 18.81
N ILE A 93 -55.40 21.61 20.09
CA ILE A 93 -55.67 20.70 21.20
C ILE A 93 -57.16 20.34 21.27
N GLN A 94 -58.05 21.32 21.06
CA GLN A 94 -59.50 21.06 21.01
C GLN A 94 -59.88 20.10 19.87
N ASN A 95 -59.24 20.23 18.71
CA ASN A 95 -59.46 19.32 17.58
C ASN A 95 -59.00 17.89 17.93
N LEU A 96 -57.83 17.73 18.56
CA LEU A 96 -57.34 16.42 19.03
C LEU A 96 -58.23 15.81 20.12
N TYR A 97 -58.77 16.66 21.00
CA TYR A 97 -59.67 16.21 22.07
C TYR A 97 -61.03 15.77 21.53
N ARG A 98 -61.53 16.41 20.46
CA ARG A 98 -62.77 16.03 19.75
C ARG A 98 -62.60 14.80 18.86
N ASN A 99 -61.38 14.53 18.39
CA ASN A 99 -61.09 13.36 17.56
C ASN A 99 -61.41 12.06 18.34
N PRO A 100 -62.05 11.04 17.71
CA PRO A 100 -62.36 9.77 18.37
C PRO A 100 -61.13 8.96 18.77
N LYS A 101 -59.96 9.22 18.17
CA LYS A 101 -58.73 8.51 18.48
C LYS A 101 -58.21 8.81 19.90
N PRO A 102 -57.61 7.84 20.58
CA PRO A 102 -56.97 8.05 21.87
C PRO A 102 -55.98 9.22 21.87
N LEU A 103 -55.98 9.99 22.96
CA LEU A 103 -55.08 11.13 23.19
C LEU A 103 -54.50 11.06 24.60
N ILE A 104 -53.18 11.14 24.69
CA ILE A 104 -52.43 11.22 25.95
C ILE A 104 -51.76 12.59 26.01
N CYS A 105 -52.14 13.42 26.97
CA CYS A 105 -51.52 14.72 27.23
C CYS A 105 -50.49 14.60 28.35
N LEU A 106 -49.23 14.86 28.03
CA LEU A 106 -48.12 14.93 28.97
C LEU A 106 -47.89 16.37 29.40
N PHE A 107 -48.04 16.67 30.69
CA PHE A 107 -47.90 18.03 31.21
C PHE A 107 -46.55 18.26 31.90
N THR A 108 -45.74 19.19 31.40
CA THR A 108 -44.41 19.44 31.95
C THR A 108 -44.43 20.15 33.29
N GLU A 109 -45.53 20.82 33.65
CA GLU A 109 -45.68 21.55 34.91
C GLU A 109 -46.65 20.89 35.92
N ASP A 110 -47.11 19.68 35.63
CA ASP A 110 -48.05 18.94 36.48
C ASP A 110 -47.37 17.74 37.15
N GLU A 111 -47.79 17.41 38.37
CA GLU A 111 -47.24 16.33 39.20
C GLU A 111 -48.22 15.13 39.29
N CYS A 112 -49.44 15.25 38.76
CA CYS A 112 -50.45 14.20 38.82
C CYS A 112 -50.01 12.90 38.11
N THR A 113 -50.37 11.77 38.71
CA THR A 113 -50.30 10.44 38.09
C THR A 113 -51.31 10.30 36.94
N VAL A 114 -51.25 9.18 36.21
CA VAL A 114 -52.16 8.92 35.10
C VAL A 114 -53.63 9.12 35.51
N THR A 115 -54.34 9.99 34.80
CA THR A 115 -55.76 10.26 35.03
C THR A 115 -56.50 10.20 33.70
N GLU A 116 -57.54 9.37 33.63
CA GLU A 116 -58.44 9.35 32.48
C GLU A 116 -59.51 10.44 32.65
N MET A 117 -59.48 11.44 31.77
CA MET A 117 -60.42 12.58 31.82
C MET A 117 -61.77 12.23 31.18
N LYS A 118 -61.72 11.44 30.12
CA LYS A 118 -62.83 10.91 29.33
C LYS A 118 -62.33 9.62 28.70
N LYS A 119 -63.25 8.71 28.33
CA LYS A 119 -62.89 7.47 27.63
C LYS A 119 -61.88 7.73 26.50
N GLY A 120 -60.70 7.12 26.61
CA GLY A 120 -59.60 7.25 25.63
C GLY A 120 -58.81 8.57 25.68
N LYS A 121 -59.04 9.43 26.68
CA LYS A 121 -58.37 10.73 26.85
C LYS A 121 -57.67 10.77 28.21
N TYR A 122 -56.35 10.70 28.19
CA TYR A 122 -55.52 10.56 29.37
C TYR A 122 -54.65 11.79 29.62
N LYS A 123 -54.32 12.01 30.89
CA LYS A 123 -53.43 13.06 31.37
C LYS A 123 -52.35 12.44 32.25
N ILE A 124 -51.09 12.84 32.06
CA ILE A 124 -49.95 12.42 32.88
C ILE A 124 -49.08 13.65 33.18
N GLY A 125 -48.76 13.88 34.45
CA GLY A 125 -47.80 14.90 34.87
C GLY A 125 -46.35 14.42 34.76
N LEU A 126 -45.43 15.34 34.43
CA LEU A 126 -43.99 15.09 34.30
C LEU A 126 -43.14 15.81 35.35
N LYS A 127 -43.70 16.83 36.03
CA LYS A 127 -42.96 17.71 36.93
C LYS A 127 -42.53 16.95 38.18
N ASP A 128 -41.25 17.06 38.56
CA ASP A 128 -40.69 16.45 39.77
C ASP A 128 -40.91 14.91 39.89
N ARG A 129 -41.14 14.24 38.74
CA ARG A 129 -41.36 12.77 38.67
C ARG A 129 -40.15 12.05 38.08
N ASN A 130 -39.93 10.83 38.56
CA ASN A 130 -38.92 9.92 38.03
C ASN A 130 -39.29 9.46 36.61
N GLN A 131 -38.31 9.50 35.69
CA GLN A 131 -38.49 9.10 34.29
C GLN A 131 -38.92 7.64 34.14
N SER A 132 -38.42 6.74 35.00
CA SER A 132 -38.80 5.32 35.02
C SER A 132 -40.31 5.16 35.23
N ASP A 133 -40.84 5.80 36.27
CA ASP A 133 -42.24 5.66 36.69
C ASP A 133 -43.18 6.26 35.65
N VAL A 134 -42.83 7.42 35.10
CA VAL A 134 -43.58 8.05 34.00
C VAL A 134 -43.57 7.19 32.74
N SER A 135 -42.43 6.56 32.41
CA SER A 135 -42.32 5.69 31.23
C SER A 135 -43.21 4.46 31.37
N GLU A 136 -43.25 3.86 32.56
CA GLU A 136 -44.08 2.70 32.86
C GLU A 136 -45.58 3.04 32.84
N GLU A 137 -45.97 4.19 33.38
CA GLU A 137 -47.36 4.69 33.28
C GLU A 137 -47.77 4.97 31.84
N LEU A 138 -46.89 5.64 31.08
CA LEU A 138 -47.14 5.94 29.67
C LEU A 138 -47.27 4.65 28.85
N ARG A 139 -46.41 3.65 29.10
CA ARG A 139 -46.46 2.33 28.45
C ARG A 139 -47.82 1.66 28.68
N LYS A 140 -48.24 1.52 29.94
CA LYS A 140 -49.54 0.92 30.30
C LYS A 140 -50.71 1.68 29.68
N THR A 141 -50.63 3.00 29.64
CA THR A 141 -51.66 3.84 29.03
C THR A 141 -51.75 3.60 27.52
N ILE A 142 -50.61 3.49 26.83
CA ILE A 142 -50.56 3.15 25.41
C ILE A 142 -51.12 1.75 25.17
N GLU A 143 -50.74 0.75 25.96
CA GLU A 143 -51.28 -0.61 25.87
C GLU A 143 -52.80 -0.63 26.01
N ASN A 144 -53.35 0.08 27.00
CA ASN A 144 -54.79 0.22 27.18
C ASN A 144 -55.44 0.86 25.94
N CYS A 145 -54.87 1.96 25.42
CA CYS A 145 -55.38 2.62 24.22
C CYS A 145 -55.36 1.70 22.99
N LEU A 146 -54.31 0.88 22.84
CA LEU A 146 -54.17 -0.06 21.73
C LEU A 146 -55.11 -1.26 21.88
N SER A 147 -55.39 -1.70 23.11
CA SER A 147 -56.39 -2.76 23.37
C SER A 147 -57.82 -2.30 23.07
N GLU A 148 -58.11 -1.01 23.25
CA GLU A 148 -59.43 -0.43 23.03
C GLU A 148 -59.65 0.05 21.59
N SER A 149 -58.59 0.32 20.84
CA SER A 149 -58.65 0.80 19.45
C SER A 149 -57.90 -0.13 18.50
N SER A 150 -58.62 -0.76 17.56
CA SER A 150 -58.06 -1.69 16.57
C SER A 150 -57.49 -1.01 15.32
N SER A 151 -57.29 0.31 15.35
CA SER A 151 -56.78 1.02 14.17
C SER A 151 -55.31 0.69 13.98
N THR A 152 -55.02 -0.20 13.04
CA THR A 152 -53.69 -0.43 12.49
C THR A 152 -53.52 0.40 11.22
N PHE A 153 -52.30 0.86 10.93
CA PHE A 153 -51.97 1.50 9.67
C PHE A 153 -50.95 0.65 8.93
N ARG A 154 -51.00 0.66 7.60
CA ARG A 154 -49.92 0.11 6.78
C ARG A 154 -49.05 1.28 6.33
N LEU A 155 -47.73 1.11 6.37
CA LEU A 155 -46.81 2.18 5.99
C LEU A 155 -47.01 2.58 4.53
N GLU A 156 -47.38 1.63 3.66
CA GLU A 156 -47.69 1.90 2.27
C GLU A 156 -48.90 2.83 2.09
N ASP A 157 -49.81 2.89 3.06
CA ASP A 157 -50.97 3.79 3.01
C ASP A 157 -50.56 5.25 3.28
N VAL A 158 -49.42 5.49 3.95
CA VAL A 158 -48.86 6.84 4.16
C VAL A 158 -48.51 7.47 2.81
N SER A 159 -47.97 6.69 1.88
CA SER A 159 -47.61 7.16 0.54
C SER A 159 -48.80 7.66 -0.29
N LYS A 160 -50.04 7.26 0.08
CA LYS A 160 -51.27 7.65 -0.63
C LYS A 160 -51.79 9.02 -0.22
N LEU A 161 -51.25 9.63 0.83
CA LEU A 161 -51.65 10.97 1.26
C LEU A 161 -51.11 11.99 0.26
N SER A 162 -51.99 12.86 -0.25
CA SER A 162 -51.66 13.84 -1.30
C SER A 162 -50.56 14.84 -0.92
N ASP A 163 -50.29 15.00 0.38
CA ASP A 163 -49.26 15.90 0.91
C ASP A 163 -47.89 15.22 1.04
N ILE A 164 -47.75 13.93 0.69
CA ILE A 164 -46.51 13.17 0.74
C ILE A 164 -46.01 12.91 -0.68
N ARG A 165 -44.78 13.35 -0.94
CA ARG A 165 -44.08 13.08 -2.20
C ARG A 165 -43.28 11.80 -2.06
N VAL A 166 -43.45 10.87 -3.00
CA VAL A 166 -42.71 9.60 -3.04
C VAL A 166 -41.61 9.73 -4.09
N ASP A 167 -40.38 9.84 -3.62
CA ASP A 167 -39.19 9.97 -4.47
C ASP A 167 -39.00 8.77 -5.40
N GLU A 168 -39.36 7.55 -4.98
CA GLU A 168 -39.33 6.35 -5.82
C GLU A 168 -40.28 6.42 -7.04
N GLU A 169 -41.32 7.24 -6.99
CA GLU A 169 -42.25 7.46 -8.10
C GLU A 169 -41.81 8.64 -8.98
N ASP A 170 -41.27 9.69 -8.36
CA ASP A 170 -40.94 10.94 -9.03
C ASP A 170 -39.51 11.04 -9.58
N GLU A 171 -38.55 10.30 -9.00
CA GLU A 171 -37.13 10.41 -9.32
C GLU A 171 -36.59 9.11 -9.94
N ASP A 172 -36.00 9.22 -11.13
CA ASP A 172 -35.50 8.07 -11.90
C ASP A 172 -34.37 7.31 -11.16
N GLY A 173 -33.58 8.02 -10.35
CA GLY A 173 -32.58 7.41 -9.47
C GLY A 173 -33.21 6.47 -8.44
N CYS A 174 -34.16 6.97 -7.66
CA CYS A 174 -34.86 6.21 -6.62
C CYS A 174 -35.68 5.05 -7.22
N ARG A 175 -36.34 5.27 -8.36
CA ARG A 175 -37.07 4.21 -9.07
C ARG A 175 -36.17 3.05 -9.47
N ARG A 176 -35.01 3.34 -10.07
CA ARG A 176 -34.02 2.30 -10.41
C ARG A 176 -33.48 1.60 -9.17
N GLY A 177 -33.27 2.35 -8.08
CA GLY A 177 -32.91 1.80 -6.77
C GLY A 177 -33.94 0.79 -6.26
N ARG A 178 -35.22 1.15 -6.27
CA ARG A 178 -36.34 0.27 -5.91
C ARG A 178 -36.40 -0.97 -6.80
N GLU A 179 -36.28 -0.80 -8.11
CA GLU A 179 -36.28 -1.94 -9.06
C GLU A 179 -35.11 -2.91 -8.79
N ALA A 180 -33.92 -2.39 -8.48
CA ALA A 180 -32.76 -3.20 -8.12
C ALA A 180 -32.98 -3.93 -6.79
N ALA A 181 -33.49 -3.24 -5.76
CA ALA A 181 -33.84 -3.85 -4.48
C ALA A 181 -34.92 -4.94 -4.65
N GLN A 182 -35.94 -4.71 -5.47
CA GLN A 182 -36.98 -5.69 -5.75
C GLN A 182 -36.42 -6.92 -6.48
N LYS A 183 -35.49 -6.73 -7.43
CA LYS A 183 -34.79 -7.86 -8.07
C LYS A 183 -34.06 -8.71 -7.03
N MET A 184 -33.42 -8.08 -6.03
CA MET A 184 -32.77 -8.80 -4.92
C MET A 184 -33.80 -9.53 -4.05
N ILE A 185 -34.87 -8.87 -3.60
CA ILE A 185 -35.92 -9.49 -2.78
C ILE A 185 -36.56 -10.68 -3.49
N ASN A 186 -36.83 -10.56 -4.78
CA ASN A 186 -37.40 -11.65 -5.59
C ASN A 186 -36.48 -12.89 -5.66
N LEU A 187 -35.17 -12.75 -5.49
CA LEU A 187 -34.24 -13.88 -5.39
C LEU A 187 -34.35 -14.58 -4.03
N LEU A 188 -34.66 -13.82 -2.97
CA LEU A 188 -34.81 -14.30 -1.60
C LEU A 188 -36.17 -15.00 -1.39
N GLU A 189 -37.27 -14.41 -1.87
CA GLU A 189 -38.64 -14.93 -1.71
C GLU A 189 -38.83 -16.33 -2.31
N LYS A 190 -38.06 -16.66 -3.36
CA LYS A 190 -38.14 -17.95 -4.05
C LYS A 190 -37.41 -19.09 -3.33
N LYS A 191 -36.79 -18.83 -2.18
CA LYS A 191 -36.04 -19.82 -1.41
C LYS A 191 -36.42 -19.81 0.07
N ASP A 192 -36.19 -20.96 0.71
CA ASP A 192 -36.30 -21.11 2.15
C ASP A 192 -35.27 -20.22 2.86
N LEU A 193 -35.72 -19.37 3.79
CA LEU A 193 -34.89 -18.44 4.58
C LEU A 193 -33.70 -19.13 5.25
N THR A 194 -33.83 -20.40 5.64
CA THR A 194 -32.74 -21.17 6.25
C THR A 194 -31.62 -21.51 5.26
N LYS A 195 -31.95 -21.66 3.97
CA LYS A 195 -31.03 -22.02 2.87
C LYS A 195 -30.53 -20.81 2.08
N VAL A 196 -31.17 -19.66 2.25
CA VAL A 196 -30.81 -18.40 1.57
C VAL A 196 -29.36 -18.00 1.89
N LYS A 197 -28.96 -18.07 3.16
CA LYS A 197 -27.58 -17.73 3.56
C LYS A 197 -26.56 -18.66 2.93
N GLU A 198 -26.78 -19.97 2.96
CA GLU A 198 -25.86 -20.94 2.35
C GLU A 198 -25.77 -20.79 0.83
N SER A 199 -26.88 -20.45 0.17
CA SER A 199 -26.95 -20.34 -1.29
C SER A 199 -26.36 -19.03 -1.84
N PHE A 200 -26.65 -17.91 -1.19
CA PHE A 200 -26.33 -16.57 -1.72
C PHE A 200 -25.20 -15.89 -0.98
N LEU A 201 -24.91 -16.31 0.25
CA LEU A 201 -23.89 -15.74 1.12
C LEU A 201 -22.98 -16.86 1.66
N PRO A 202 -22.38 -17.69 0.79
CA PRO A 202 -21.64 -18.89 1.20
C PRO A 202 -20.49 -18.57 2.17
N CYS A 203 -19.84 -17.42 1.99
CA CYS A 203 -18.78 -16.94 2.90
C CYS A 203 -19.32 -16.57 4.30
N GLN A 204 -20.60 -16.18 4.42
CA GLN A 204 -21.27 -15.88 5.68
C GLN A 204 -22.01 -17.11 6.27
N GLY A 205 -21.81 -18.29 5.67
CA GLY A 205 -22.34 -19.56 6.12
C GLY A 205 -21.45 -20.23 7.16
N LYS A 206 -21.00 -21.45 6.88
CA LYS A 206 -20.26 -22.28 7.83
C LYS A 206 -18.93 -21.67 8.26
N LEU A 207 -18.15 -21.11 7.33
CA LEU A 207 -16.83 -20.55 7.61
C LEU A 207 -16.92 -19.36 8.57
N TRP A 208 -17.79 -18.39 8.30
CA TRP A 208 -18.01 -17.25 9.21
C TRP A 208 -18.52 -17.68 10.60
N HIS A 209 -19.39 -18.68 10.67
CA HIS A 209 -19.86 -19.22 11.95
C HIS A 209 -18.72 -19.85 12.76
N GLN A 210 -17.86 -20.64 12.10
CA GLN A 210 -16.67 -21.23 12.73
C GLN A 210 -15.69 -20.15 13.17
N TRP A 211 -15.42 -19.16 12.31
CA TRP A 211 -14.57 -18.00 12.64
C TRP A 211 -15.12 -17.26 13.86
N SER A 212 -16.43 -16.94 13.89
CA SER A 212 -17.04 -16.23 15.01
C SER A 212 -17.04 -17.02 16.31
N GLN A 213 -17.22 -18.35 16.26
CA GLN A 213 -17.10 -19.21 17.44
C GLN A 213 -15.67 -19.19 17.98
N LYS A 214 -14.68 -19.40 17.10
CA LYS A 214 -13.27 -19.40 17.48
C LYS A 214 -12.80 -18.06 18.00
N ASN A 215 -13.21 -16.96 17.38
CA ASN A 215 -12.91 -15.60 17.87
C ASN A 215 -13.51 -15.36 19.26
N LYS A 216 -14.70 -15.90 19.54
CA LYS A 216 -15.33 -15.82 20.86
C LYS A 216 -14.62 -16.70 21.91
N GLU A 217 -14.11 -17.86 21.51
CA GLU A 217 -13.30 -18.75 22.36
C GLU A 217 -11.99 -18.07 22.75
N LEU A 218 -11.27 -17.49 21.77
CA LEU A 218 -10.01 -16.78 21.98
C LEU A 218 -10.12 -15.62 23.00
N HIS A 219 -11.24 -14.90 22.96
CA HIS A 219 -11.49 -13.74 23.84
C HIS A 219 -12.20 -14.12 25.14
N ARG A 220 -12.37 -15.41 25.44
CA ARG A 220 -12.96 -15.88 26.69
C ARG A 220 -11.92 -15.83 27.81
N PRO A 221 -12.21 -15.20 28.97
CA PRO A 221 -11.29 -15.23 30.10
C PRO A 221 -11.14 -16.67 30.62
N GLN A 222 -9.97 -17.29 30.43
CA GLN A 222 -9.64 -18.63 30.92
C GLN A 222 -8.25 -18.64 31.57
N ALA A 223 -8.04 -19.56 32.51
CA ALA A 223 -6.90 -19.57 33.44
C ALA A 223 -5.66 -20.33 32.93
N ASP A 224 -5.77 -21.13 31.87
CA ASP A 224 -4.65 -21.86 31.23
C ASP A 224 -4.41 -21.29 29.82
N ILE A 225 -3.41 -20.43 29.70
CA ILE A 225 -3.46 -19.30 28.76
C ILE A 225 -2.67 -19.53 27.45
N THR A 226 -1.56 -20.27 27.43
CA THR A 226 -0.62 -20.13 26.28
C THR A 226 -0.83 -21.11 25.11
N GLU A 227 -0.93 -22.42 25.33
CA GLU A 227 -1.01 -23.41 24.24
C GLU A 227 -2.36 -23.43 23.53
N MET A 228 -3.45 -23.32 24.29
CA MET A 228 -4.81 -23.31 23.73
C MET A 228 -5.07 -22.04 22.92
N GLN A 229 -4.59 -20.88 23.39
CA GLN A 229 -4.69 -19.62 22.63
C GLN A 229 -3.88 -19.65 21.33
N MET A 230 -2.67 -20.23 21.34
CA MET A 230 -1.88 -20.37 20.10
C MET A 230 -2.57 -21.29 19.09
N THR A 231 -3.21 -22.36 19.54
CA THR A 231 -3.93 -23.30 18.67
C THR A 231 -5.21 -22.67 18.10
N GLU A 232 -5.98 -21.96 18.94
CA GLU A 232 -7.17 -21.22 18.50
C GLU A 232 -6.84 -20.06 17.56
N GLN A 233 -5.71 -19.38 17.78
CA GLN A 233 -5.18 -18.34 16.90
C GLN A 233 -4.81 -18.91 15.52
N ALA A 234 -4.08 -20.03 15.47
CA ALA A 234 -3.72 -20.68 14.21
C ALA A 234 -4.96 -21.20 13.45
N ASP A 235 -5.95 -21.73 14.15
CA ASP A 235 -7.23 -22.14 13.54
C ASP A 235 -8.02 -20.94 12.99
N LEU A 236 -8.02 -19.81 13.69
CA LEU A 236 -8.61 -18.56 13.21
C LEU A 236 -7.93 -18.06 11.95
N GLU A 237 -6.60 -18.08 11.91
CA GLU A 237 -5.80 -17.72 10.74
C GLU A 237 -6.14 -18.62 9.55
N ARG A 238 -6.17 -19.94 9.73
CA ARG A 238 -6.56 -20.88 8.66
C ARG A 238 -7.98 -20.63 8.12
N ILE A 239 -8.97 -20.41 8.99
CA ILE A 239 -10.35 -20.12 8.55
C ILE A 239 -10.40 -18.76 7.85
N SER A 240 -9.61 -17.79 8.31
CA SER A 240 -9.48 -16.47 7.69
C SER A 240 -8.90 -16.57 6.26
N GLU A 241 -7.86 -17.39 6.06
CA GLU A 241 -7.30 -17.67 4.73
C GLU A 241 -8.33 -18.32 3.79
N GLU A 242 -9.11 -19.29 4.28
CA GLU A 242 -10.18 -19.93 3.50
C GLU A 242 -11.29 -18.92 3.11
N LEU A 243 -11.65 -18.03 4.02
CA LEU A 243 -12.59 -16.93 3.76
C LEU A 243 -12.06 -15.96 2.71
N GLN A 244 -10.78 -15.61 2.79
CA GLN A 244 -10.12 -14.71 1.85
C GLN A 244 -10.02 -15.34 0.46
N ALA A 245 -9.65 -16.62 0.37
CA ALA A 245 -9.59 -17.36 -0.90
C ALA A 245 -10.96 -17.52 -1.56
N ALA A 246 -12.04 -17.57 -0.78
CA ALA A 246 -13.41 -17.61 -1.28
C ALA A 246 -14.00 -16.23 -1.60
N ALA A 247 -13.36 -15.14 -1.16
CA ALA A 247 -13.83 -13.78 -1.37
C ALA A 247 -13.57 -13.35 -2.81
N PHE A 248 -14.62 -12.91 -3.49
CA PHE A 248 -14.55 -12.34 -4.83
C PHE A 248 -15.35 -11.05 -4.85
N GLY A 249 -14.72 -9.99 -5.32
CA GLY A 249 -15.30 -8.65 -5.36
C GLY A 249 -14.97 -7.92 -6.66
N LEU A 250 -15.48 -6.70 -6.78
CA LEU A 250 -15.33 -5.90 -7.98
C LEU A 250 -13.88 -5.50 -8.25
N GLU A 251 -13.10 -5.32 -7.19
CA GLU A 251 -11.66 -5.08 -7.23
C GLU A 251 -10.90 -6.17 -7.99
N HIS A 252 -11.27 -7.43 -7.82
CA HIS A 252 -10.65 -8.56 -8.53
C HIS A 252 -10.94 -8.48 -10.04
N ILE A 253 -12.18 -8.16 -10.42
CA ILE A 253 -12.56 -7.98 -11.84
C ILE A 253 -11.79 -6.80 -12.44
N MET A 254 -11.70 -5.68 -11.69
CA MET A 254 -11.00 -4.48 -12.15
C MET A 254 -9.49 -4.70 -12.30
N ARG A 255 -8.88 -5.48 -11.41
CA ARG A 255 -7.48 -5.89 -11.52
C ARG A 255 -7.24 -6.68 -12.81
N GLU A 256 -8.05 -7.69 -13.09
CA GLU A 256 -7.97 -8.49 -14.32
C GLU A 256 -8.14 -7.62 -15.58
N ILE A 257 -9.12 -6.69 -15.57
CA ILE A 257 -9.31 -5.72 -16.66
C ILE A 257 -8.06 -4.88 -16.88
N GLY A 258 -7.44 -4.38 -15.80
CA GLY A 258 -6.21 -3.60 -15.86
C GLY A 258 -5.04 -4.40 -16.43
N GLN A 259 -4.87 -5.65 -16.00
CA GLN A 259 -3.82 -6.55 -16.50
C GLN A 259 -4.02 -6.90 -17.99
N ILE A 260 -5.26 -7.14 -18.43
CA ILE A 260 -5.57 -7.34 -19.85
C ILE A 260 -5.20 -6.09 -20.66
N TYR A 261 -5.53 -4.91 -20.16
CA TYR A 261 -5.20 -3.64 -20.83
C TYR A 261 -3.69 -3.41 -20.91
N GLU A 262 -2.95 -3.62 -19.83
CA GLU A 262 -1.49 -3.55 -19.76
C GLU A 262 -0.83 -4.48 -20.79
N SER A 263 -1.25 -5.75 -20.80
CA SER A 263 -0.74 -6.78 -21.71
C SER A 263 -1.01 -6.43 -23.18
N CYS A 264 -2.26 -6.09 -23.52
CA CYS A 264 -2.63 -5.71 -24.88
C CYS A 264 -1.97 -4.41 -25.35
N SER A 265 -1.69 -3.48 -24.43
CA SER A 265 -1.05 -2.20 -24.75
C SER A 265 0.47 -2.34 -24.94
N SER A 266 1.10 -3.24 -24.19
CA SER A 266 2.55 -3.49 -24.21
C SER A 266 3.03 -4.27 -25.43
N VAL A 267 2.17 -5.09 -26.05
CA VAL A 267 2.53 -5.89 -27.23
C VAL A 267 2.57 -5.02 -28.49
N LYS A 268 3.75 -4.89 -29.11
CA LYS A 268 3.99 -4.15 -30.37
C LYS A 268 3.46 -4.82 -31.65
N LYS A 269 2.78 -5.98 -31.57
CA LYS A 269 2.24 -6.70 -32.75
C LYS A 269 0.98 -6.02 -33.29
N ASN A 270 0.67 -6.28 -34.56
CA ASN A 270 -0.53 -5.78 -35.24
C ASN A 270 -1.80 -5.99 -34.40
N LYS A 271 -2.34 -4.90 -33.82
CA LYS A 271 -3.58 -4.89 -33.03
C LYS A 271 -4.85 -5.18 -33.85
N LYS A 272 -4.70 -5.55 -35.14
CA LYS A 272 -5.80 -5.80 -36.09
C LYS A 272 -6.52 -7.12 -35.86
N ASP A 273 -5.87 -8.10 -35.22
CA ASP A 273 -6.44 -9.44 -34.98
C ASP A 273 -7.11 -9.59 -33.60
N LEU A 274 -7.13 -8.53 -32.78
CA LEU A 274 -7.82 -8.55 -31.49
C LEU A 274 -9.34 -8.44 -31.69
N LYS A 275 -10.06 -9.50 -31.31
CA LYS A 275 -11.51 -9.67 -31.50
C LYS A 275 -12.37 -8.66 -30.71
N TYR A 276 -11.79 -8.01 -29.70
CA TYR A 276 -12.48 -7.07 -28.81
C TYR A 276 -11.72 -5.75 -28.73
N ASN A 277 -12.45 -4.64 -28.84
CA ASN A 277 -11.87 -3.31 -28.65
C ASN A 277 -11.73 -3.01 -27.15
N PHE A 278 -10.51 -3.10 -26.64
CA PHE A 278 -10.17 -2.83 -25.23
C PHE A 278 -9.96 -1.33 -24.94
N SER A 279 -10.06 -0.45 -25.94
CA SER A 279 -9.86 0.99 -25.76
C SER A 279 -10.90 1.65 -24.87
N SER A 280 -12.06 1.03 -24.66
CA SER A 280 -13.13 1.54 -23.79
C SER A 280 -12.96 1.16 -22.32
N LEU A 281 -12.06 0.23 -21.99
CA LEU A 281 -11.88 -0.24 -20.60
C LEU A 281 -11.44 0.88 -19.64
N PRO A 282 -10.48 1.76 -20.00
CA PRO A 282 -10.14 2.88 -19.14
C PRO A 282 -11.30 3.86 -18.94
N SER A 283 -12.14 4.05 -19.97
CA SER A 283 -13.34 4.90 -19.85
C SER A 283 -14.32 4.31 -18.83
N LEU A 284 -14.53 2.99 -18.82
CA LEU A 284 -15.37 2.32 -17.82
C LEU A 284 -14.81 2.50 -16.41
N ALA A 285 -13.50 2.28 -16.21
CA ALA A 285 -12.85 2.48 -14.91
C ALA A 285 -12.98 3.93 -14.42
N SER A 286 -12.83 4.92 -15.32
CA SER A 286 -13.00 6.33 -14.98
C SER A 286 -14.44 6.68 -14.56
N GLU A 287 -15.46 6.06 -15.19
CA GLU A 287 -16.87 6.24 -14.79
C GLU A 287 -17.15 5.64 -13.41
N MET A 288 -16.54 4.48 -13.12
CA MET A 288 -16.61 3.87 -11.80
C MET A 288 -15.96 4.77 -10.73
N MET A 289 -14.78 5.32 -11.00
CA MET A 289 -14.12 6.27 -10.09
C MET A 289 -14.95 7.53 -9.86
N ILE A 290 -15.58 8.10 -10.91
CA ILE A 290 -16.50 9.25 -10.79
C ILE A 290 -17.72 8.89 -9.94
N SER A 291 -18.19 7.65 -10.01
CA SER A 291 -19.30 7.12 -9.22
C SER A 291 -18.89 6.77 -7.79
N GLY A 292 -17.64 7.02 -7.41
CA GLY A 292 -17.13 6.80 -6.06
C GLY A 292 -16.66 5.38 -5.79
N PHE A 293 -16.43 4.52 -6.80
CA PHE A 293 -15.82 3.21 -6.57
C PHE A 293 -14.29 3.31 -6.47
N PRO A 294 -13.65 2.53 -5.58
CA PRO A 294 -12.20 2.48 -5.49
C PRO A 294 -11.61 1.81 -6.74
N LEU A 295 -10.45 2.31 -7.19
CA LEU A 295 -9.63 1.69 -8.22
C LEU A 295 -8.29 1.29 -7.61
N GLU A 296 -7.83 0.08 -7.90
CA GLU A 296 -6.50 -0.35 -7.50
C GLU A 296 -5.42 0.46 -8.21
N LEU A 297 -4.53 1.05 -7.41
CA LEU A 297 -3.39 1.84 -7.83
C LEU A 297 -2.09 1.01 -7.86
N MET A 298 -1.90 0.13 -6.89
CA MET A 298 -0.75 -0.79 -6.79
C MET A 298 -1.27 -2.19 -6.49
N ASP A 299 -0.87 -3.17 -7.30
CA ASP A 299 -1.18 -4.58 -7.10
C ASP A 299 -0.38 -5.12 -5.91
N GLY A 300 -1.10 -5.56 -4.86
CA GLY A 300 -0.52 -6.12 -3.65
C GLY A 300 0.16 -7.46 -3.83
N ASP A 301 -0.31 -8.29 -4.76
CA ASP A 301 0.24 -9.63 -4.97
C ASP A 301 1.52 -9.58 -5.83
N ALA A 302 1.57 -8.63 -6.78
CA ALA A 302 2.71 -8.45 -7.68
C ALA A 302 3.71 -7.39 -7.21
N ALA A 303 3.41 -6.64 -6.14
CA ALA A 303 4.17 -5.47 -5.71
C ALA A 303 4.42 -4.48 -6.87
N HIS A 304 3.38 -4.19 -7.66
CA HIS A 304 3.55 -3.49 -8.94
C HIS A 304 2.47 -2.45 -9.22
N VAL A 305 2.88 -1.26 -9.68
CA VAL A 305 1.96 -0.24 -10.20
C VAL A 305 1.80 -0.43 -11.72
N PRO A 306 0.59 -0.77 -12.22
CA PRO A 306 0.33 -0.88 -13.66
C PRO A 306 0.24 0.51 -14.30
N VAL A 307 1.39 1.14 -14.54
CA VAL A 307 1.50 2.55 -14.95
C VAL A 307 0.75 2.86 -16.26
N ILE A 308 0.72 1.95 -17.23
CA ILE A 308 0.04 2.18 -18.52
C ILE A 308 -1.48 2.20 -18.31
N TRP A 309 -2.00 1.26 -17.51
CA TRP A 309 -3.41 1.21 -17.14
C TRP A 309 -3.83 2.44 -16.34
N ILE A 310 -3.13 2.75 -15.26
CA ILE A 310 -3.45 3.92 -14.41
C ILE A 310 -3.38 5.22 -15.21
N SER A 311 -2.36 5.37 -16.06
CA SER A 311 -2.24 6.55 -16.93
C SER A 311 -3.42 6.67 -17.89
N ALA A 312 -3.87 5.57 -18.49
CA ALA A 312 -5.01 5.58 -19.40
C ALA A 312 -6.32 5.92 -18.67
N VAL A 313 -6.51 5.45 -17.44
CA VAL A 313 -7.70 5.80 -16.63
C VAL A 313 -7.67 7.28 -16.25
N LEU A 314 -6.50 7.81 -15.85
CA LEU A 314 -6.35 9.24 -15.55
C LEU A 314 -6.58 10.11 -16.79
N ASP A 315 -6.14 9.68 -17.98
CA ASP A 315 -6.42 10.38 -19.24
C ASP A 315 -7.92 10.43 -19.55
N GLU A 316 -8.65 9.34 -19.32
CA GLU A 316 -10.11 9.32 -19.45
C GLU A 316 -10.82 10.18 -18.38
N LEU A 317 -10.31 10.23 -17.15
CA LEU A 317 -10.79 11.15 -16.12
C LEU A 317 -10.58 12.61 -16.54
N ILE A 318 -9.41 12.96 -17.06
CA ILE A 318 -9.11 14.31 -17.58
C ILE A 318 -10.06 14.64 -18.75
N ARG A 319 -10.34 13.67 -19.63
CA ARG A 319 -11.28 13.87 -20.73
C ARG A 319 -12.72 14.14 -20.26
N LYS A 320 -13.17 13.47 -19.20
CA LYS A 320 -14.55 13.57 -18.68
C LYS A 320 -14.76 14.75 -17.74
N LEU A 321 -13.79 15.01 -16.86
CA LEU A 321 -13.89 16.03 -15.81
C LEU A 321 -13.13 17.32 -16.15
N GLY A 322 -12.23 17.29 -17.13
CA GLY A 322 -11.20 18.31 -17.32
C GLY A 322 -9.97 18.07 -16.44
N ASP A 323 -8.94 18.91 -16.59
CA ASP A 323 -7.72 18.83 -15.79
C ASP A 323 -7.91 19.48 -14.41
N GLN A 324 -8.76 18.83 -13.61
CA GLN A 324 -9.16 19.24 -12.26
C GLN A 324 -7.99 19.20 -11.28
N ARG A 325 -8.06 20.00 -10.21
CA ARG A 325 -7.11 19.93 -9.10
C ARG A 325 -7.55 18.89 -8.09
N VAL A 326 -6.59 18.08 -7.66
CA VAL A 326 -6.78 16.99 -6.70
C VAL A 326 -5.84 17.12 -5.51
N PHE A 327 -6.33 16.83 -4.32
CA PHE A 327 -5.54 16.67 -3.10
C PHE A 327 -5.43 15.20 -2.75
N VAL A 328 -4.22 14.64 -2.76
CA VAL A 328 -4.00 13.22 -2.43
C VAL A 328 -3.86 13.05 -0.92
N LEU A 329 -4.81 12.35 -0.31
CA LEU A 329 -4.78 11.96 1.09
C LEU A 329 -4.51 10.45 1.16
N SER A 330 -3.33 10.06 1.59
CA SER A 330 -2.99 8.65 1.78
C SER A 330 -3.05 8.23 3.25
N VAL A 331 -3.19 6.94 3.51
CA VAL A 331 -3.01 6.34 4.84
C VAL A 331 -1.93 5.27 4.77
N LEU A 332 -1.17 5.09 5.85
CA LEU A 332 -0.15 4.08 6.00
C LEU A 332 -0.22 3.53 7.42
N GLY A 333 0.06 2.24 7.62
CA GLY A 333 0.09 1.65 8.95
C GLY A 333 0.06 0.13 8.92
N ILE A 334 0.40 -0.47 10.04
CA ILE A 334 0.44 -1.93 10.21
C ILE A 334 -0.91 -2.60 9.88
N GLN A 335 -0.88 -3.90 9.59
CA GLN A 335 -2.08 -4.71 9.40
C GLN A 335 -3.03 -4.61 10.59
N SER A 336 -4.34 -4.59 10.29
CA SER A 336 -5.41 -4.55 11.31
C SER A 336 -5.40 -3.35 12.26
N SER A 337 -4.70 -2.25 11.94
CA SER A 337 -4.69 -1.02 12.75
C SER A 337 -5.93 -0.12 12.59
N GLY A 338 -6.88 -0.47 11.73
CA GLY A 338 -8.12 0.30 11.53
C GLY A 338 -8.06 1.43 10.49
N LYS A 339 -7.11 1.37 9.53
CA LYS A 339 -6.94 2.37 8.45
C LYS A 339 -8.20 2.61 7.63
N SER A 340 -8.70 1.56 6.97
CA SER A 340 -9.88 1.63 6.12
C SER A 340 -11.14 1.98 6.93
N THR A 341 -11.23 1.50 8.18
CA THR A 341 -12.30 1.88 9.12
C THR A 341 -12.30 3.37 9.42
N MET A 342 -11.13 3.96 9.68
CA MET A 342 -10.97 5.40 9.92
C MET A 342 -11.33 6.21 8.68
N LEU A 343 -10.89 5.80 7.49
CA LEU A 343 -11.23 6.46 6.22
C LEU A 343 -12.73 6.39 5.91
N ASN A 344 -13.35 5.21 6.09
CA ASN A 344 -14.78 5.02 5.91
C ASN A 344 -15.59 5.89 6.88
N ALA A 345 -15.20 5.95 8.16
CA ALA A 345 -15.84 6.82 9.15
C ALA A 345 -15.66 8.32 8.83
N MET A 346 -14.51 8.71 8.26
CA MET A 346 -14.26 10.11 7.90
C MET A 346 -15.07 10.55 6.69
N PHE A 347 -15.06 9.78 5.61
CA PHE A 347 -15.55 10.25 4.31
C PHE A 347 -16.78 9.48 3.80
N GLY A 348 -17.28 8.49 4.54
CA GLY A 348 -18.40 7.64 4.10
C GLY A 348 -18.01 6.72 2.93
N LEU A 349 -16.74 6.30 2.89
CA LEU A 349 -16.19 5.49 1.81
C LEU A 349 -16.59 4.02 1.95
N GLN A 350 -16.31 3.26 0.89
CA GLN A 350 -16.65 1.84 0.77
C GLN A 350 -15.40 0.97 0.64
N PHE A 351 -14.30 1.34 1.31
CA PHE A 351 -13.15 0.45 1.39
C PHE A 351 -13.52 -0.82 2.17
N ALA A 352 -12.99 -1.97 1.76
CA ALA A 352 -13.26 -3.24 2.40
C ALA A 352 -12.79 -3.22 3.86
N VAL A 353 -13.67 -3.58 4.80
CA VAL A 353 -13.41 -3.63 6.25
C VAL A 353 -13.95 -4.95 6.81
N SER A 354 -13.19 -6.04 6.72
CA SER A 354 -13.56 -7.28 7.41
C SER A 354 -12.35 -8.05 7.93
N ALA A 355 -12.57 -8.87 8.96
CA ALA A 355 -11.55 -9.77 9.48
C ALA A 355 -11.17 -10.79 8.39
N GLY A 356 -9.90 -10.81 8.01
CA GLY A 356 -9.38 -11.63 6.90
C GLY A 356 -9.42 -10.98 5.52
N GLN A 357 -10.07 -9.81 5.35
CA GLN A 357 -9.91 -8.97 4.17
C GLN A 357 -9.03 -7.79 4.52
N CYS A 358 -7.74 -8.04 4.65
CA CYS A 358 -6.80 -6.92 4.59
C CYS A 358 -6.70 -6.47 3.14
N THR A 359 -6.85 -5.16 2.91
CA THR A 359 -6.53 -4.52 1.62
C THR A 359 -5.19 -5.07 1.14
N ARG A 360 -5.11 -5.59 -0.09
CA ARG A 360 -3.85 -6.03 -0.70
C ARG A 360 -3.45 -5.01 -1.76
N GLY A 361 -2.29 -4.38 -1.62
CA GLY A 361 -1.84 -3.29 -2.47
C GLY A 361 -2.34 -1.90 -2.03
N ALA A 362 -2.54 -0.99 -2.97
CA ALA A 362 -3.04 0.36 -2.69
C ALA A 362 -4.25 0.66 -3.56
N PHE A 363 -5.31 1.24 -2.99
CA PHE A 363 -6.54 1.61 -3.68
C PHE A 363 -6.78 3.10 -3.58
N MET A 364 -7.19 3.72 -4.69
CA MET A 364 -7.53 5.13 -4.74
C MET A 364 -9.02 5.33 -5.03
N GLN A 365 -9.65 6.24 -4.29
CA GLN A 365 -11.06 6.59 -4.44
C GLN A 365 -11.21 8.10 -4.55
N LEU A 366 -11.98 8.56 -5.54
CA LEU A 366 -12.16 9.98 -5.84
C LEU A 366 -13.36 10.55 -5.07
N VAL A 367 -13.13 11.60 -4.29
CA VAL A 367 -14.16 12.29 -3.50
C VAL A 367 -14.30 13.73 -3.99
N ARG A 368 -15.48 14.12 -4.44
CA ARG A 368 -15.74 15.50 -4.91
C ARG A 368 -15.81 16.47 -3.72
N VAL A 369 -15.11 17.60 -3.82
CA VAL A 369 -15.28 18.72 -2.88
C VAL A 369 -16.59 19.44 -3.19
N SER A 370 -17.43 19.63 -2.16
CA SER A 370 -18.70 20.33 -2.30
C SER A 370 -18.50 21.80 -2.69
N ASP A 371 -19.49 22.39 -3.35
CA ASP A 371 -19.35 23.74 -3.92
C ASP A 371 -19.19 24.80 -2.81
N GLU A 372 -19.72 24.57 -1.60
CA GLU A 372 -19.53 25.44 -0.43
C GLU A 372 -18.07 25.45 0.04
N MET A 373 -17.43 24.27 0.04
CA MET A 373 -16.06 24.08 0.51
C MET A 373 -15.02 24.58 -0.49
N ARG A 374 -15.39 24.79 -1.76
CA ARG A 374 -14.50 25.37 -2.80
C ARG A 374 -14.03 26.79 -2.49
N THR A 375 -14.72 27.50 -1.60
CA THR A 375 -14.27 28.82 -1.13
C THR A 375 -13.09 28.73 -0.16
N LEU A 376 -12.94 27.59 0.52
CA LEU A 376 -11.91 27.33 1.53
C LEU A 376 -10.75 26.49 0.98
N LEU A 377 -11.00 25.69 -0.05
CA LEU A 377 -10.06 24.77 -0.66
C LEU A 377 -9.75 25.18 -2.10
N THR A 378 -8.50 25.03 -2.51
CA THR A 378 -8.04 25.43 -3.85
C THR A 378 -8.08 24.30 -4.88
N PHE A 379 -8.73 23.19 -4.53
CA PHE A 379 -8.81 21.98 -5.35
C PHE A 379 -10.23 21.43 -5.41
N ASP A 380 -10.51 20.65 -6.45
CA ASP A 380 -11.85 20.21 -6.83
C ASP A 380 -12.22 18.84 -6.27
N TYR A 381 -11.22 17.99 -6.04
CA TYR A 381 -11.38 16.62 -5.53
C TYR A 381 -10.32 16.26 -4.49
N ILE A 382 -10.67 15.32 -3.61
CA ILE A 382 -9.73 14.60 -2.75
C ILE A 382 -9.58 13.19 -3.33
N LEU A 383 -8.35 12.76 -3.59
CA LEU A 383 -8.04 11.38 -3.95
C LEU A 383 -7.59 10.66 -2.68
N VAL A 384 -8.48 9.85 -2.11
CA VAL A 384 -8.18 9.08 -0.90
C VAL A 384 -7.49 7.78 -1.30
N VAL A 385 -6.30 7.53 -0.77
CA VAL A 385 -5.51 6.33 -1.03
C VAL A 385 -5.48 5.47 0.23
N ASP A 386 -6.22 4.36 0.21
CA ASP A 386 -6.14 3.30 1.22
C ASP A 386 -5.06 2.29 0.86
N THR A 387 -4.34 1.78 1.86
CA THR A 387 -3.23 0.84 1.65
C THR A 387 -3.40 -0.45 2.42
N GLU A 388 -2.72 -1.46 1.90
CA GLU A 388 -2.40 -2.67 2.63
C GLU A 388 -1.75 -2.37 3.99
N GLY A 389 -2.00 -3.30 4.91
CA GLY A 389 -1.33 -3.35 6.18
C GLY A 389 0.10 -3.81 6.06
N LEU A 390 1.02 -2.98 6.51
CA LEU A 390 2.44 -3.35 6.57
C LEU A 390 2.67 -4.50 7.54
N ARG A 391 3.72 -5.29 7.30
CA ARG A 391 4.17 -6.42 8.12
C ARG A 391 3.13 -7.53 8.26
N ALA A 392 2.38 -7.79 7.19
CA ALA A 392 1.35 -8.82 7.24
C ALA A 392 1.92 -10.21 7.57
N LEU A 393 1.38 -10.85 8.62
CA LEU A 393 1.86 -12.16 9.12
C LEU A 393 1.67 -13.27 8.07
N GLU A 394 0.60 -13.18 7.28
CA GLU A 394 0.23 -14.10 6.19
C GLU A 394 1.29 -14.19 5.07
N LEU A 395 2.19 -13.20 4.98
CA LEU A 395 3.21 -13.13 3.94
C LEU A 395 4.64 -13.37 4.49
N ALA A 396 4.80 -13.77 5.76
CA ALA A 396 6.08 -13.79 6.48
C ALA A 396 7.29 -14.34 5.68
N GLY A 397 8.22 -13.45 5.30
CA GLY A 397 9.42 -13.78 4.52
C GLY A 397 10.38 -12.58 4.35
N ARG A 398 11.50 -12.75 3.62
CA ARG A 398 12.38 -11.61 3.27
C ARG A 398 11.79 -10.73 2.15
N SER A 399 10.94 -11.29 1.29
CA SER A 399 10.27 -10.59 0.19
C SER A 399 9.23 -9.58 0.66
N THR A 400 8.58 -9.80 1.80
CA THR A 400 7.58 -8.85 2.33
C THR A 400 8.16 -7.53 2.75
N ARG A 401 9.37 -7.51 3.30
CA ARG A 401 10.01 -6.24 3.69
C ARG A 401 10.24 -5.35 2.49
N HIS A 402 10.63 -5.93 1.36
CA HIS A 402 10.79 -5.20 0.12
C HIS A 402 9.46 -4.59 -0.34
N HIS A 403 8.40 -5.40 -0.36
CA HIS A 403 7.04 -4.95 -0.68
C HIS A 403 6.54 -3.84 0.26
N ASP A 404 6.67 -4.02 1.57
CA ASP A 404 6.28 -3.04 2.59
C ASP A 404 7.01 -1.71 2.40
N ASN A 405 8.33 -1.76 2.20
CA ASN A 405 9.17 -0.59 1.99
C ASN A 405 8.81 0.13 0.68
N GLU A 406 8.57 -0.61 -0.41
CA GLU A 406 8.15 -0.06 -1.70
C GLU A 406 6.78 0.61 -1.61
N LEU A 407 5.79 -0.08 -1.05
CA LEU A 407 4.43 0.42 -0.85
C LEU A 407 4.43 1.69 0.02
N ALA A 408 5.13 1.66 1.17
CA ALA A 408 5.23 2.80 2.06
C ALA A 408 5.88 4.00 1.37
N THR A 409 7.00 3.80 0.68
CA THR A 409 7.71 4.88 -0.02
C THR A 409 6.86 5.46 -1.16
N PHE A 410 6.17 4.61 -1.91
CA PHE A 410 5.27 5.03 -2.99
C PHE A 410 4.11 5.88 -2.48
N VAL A 411 3.42 5.42 -1.43
CA VAL A 411 2.20 6.06 -0.93
C VAL A 411 2.51 7.36 -0.18
N VAL A 412 3.60 7.40 0.59
CA VAL A 412 4.07 8.64 1.24
C VAL A 412 4.53 9.65 0.18
N GLY A 413 5.25 9.22 -0.86
CA GLY A 413 5.72 10.10 -1.92
C GLY A 413 4.60 10.66 -2.78
N LEU A 414 3.53 9.89 -2.98
CA LEU A 414 2.37 10.30 -3.74
C LEU A 414 1.49 11.32 -2.99
N GLY A 415 1.35 11.14 -1.67
CA GLY A 415 0.46 11.92 -0.81
C GLY A 415 0.82 13.42 -0.74
N ASN A 416 -0.19 14.27 -0.84
CA ASN A 416 -0.07 15.64 -0.32
C ASN A 416 -0.06 15.62 1.20
N LEU A 417 -0.84 14.72 1.80
CA LEU A 417 -0.85 14.40 3.21
C LEU A 417 -0.98 12.89 3.38
N THR A 418 -0.17 12.30 4.27
CA THR A 418 -0.21 10.88 4.63
C THR A 418 -0.55 10.70 6.10
N LEU A 419 -1.59 9.94 6.40
CA LEU A 419 -1.96 9.56 7.76
C LEU A 419 -1.17 8.32 8.16
N ILE A 420 -0.26 8.45 9.12
CA ILE A 420 0.52 7.33 9.67
C ILE A 420 -0.24 6.79 10.87
N ASN A 421 -0.96 5.69 10.66
CA ASN A 421 -1.82 5.04 11.62
C ASN A 421 -1.02 4.01 12.44
N ILE A 422 -0.88 4.27 13.73
CA ILE A 422 -0.15 3.44 14.71
C ILE A 422 -1.16 2.83 15.66
N PHE A 423 -1.05 1.52 15.92
CA PHE A 423 -1.88 0.87 16.94
C PHE A 423 -1.22 1.01 18.31
N GLY A 424 -1.96 1.56 19.27
CA GLY A 424 -1.47 1.86 20.61
C GLY A 424 -0.45 3.01 20.65
N GLU A 425 0.37 3.03 21.69
CA GLU A 425 1.30 4.13 21.98
C GLU A 425 2.72 3.91 21.43
N ASN A 426 3.03 2.75 20.83
CA ASN A 426 4.39 2.41 20.46
C ASN A 426 4.68 2.62 18.95
N PRO A 427 5.45 3.64 18.56
CA PRO A 427 5.80 3.89 17.16
C PRO A 427 6.87 2.94 16.62
N SER A 428 7.46 2.06 17.43
CA SER A 428 8.61 1.23 17.02
C SER A 428 8.32 0.35 15.82
N GLU A 429 7.07 -0.05 15.63
CA GLU A 429 6.69 -0.97 14.54
C GLU A 429 6.79 -0.35 13.14
N MET A 430 6.67 0.97 13.06
CA MET A 430 6.71 1.76 11.82
C MET A 430 8.05 2.47 11.62
N GLN A 431 8.89 2.55 12.66
CA GLN A 431 10.12 3.33 12.65
C GLN A 431 11.10 2.86 11.57
N ASP A 432 11.34 1.55 11.48
CA ASP A 432 12.23 0.95 10.47
C ASP A 432 11.79 1.32 9.04
N ILE A 433 10.49 1.18 8.76
CA ILE A 433 9.92 1.48 7.43
C ILE A 433 10.02 2.97 7.11
N LEU A 434 9.67 3.84 8.06
CA LEU A 434 9.79 5.30 7.85
C LEU A 434 11.23 5.74 7.64
N GLN A 435 12.20 5.11 8.29
CA GLN A 435 13.61 5.38 8.06
C GLN A 435 14.03 5.02 6.63
N ILE A 436 13.54 3.89 6.09
CA ILE A 436 13.74 3.51 4.68
C ILE A 436 13.08 4.53 3.73
N VAL A 437 11.86 5.00 4.04
CA VAL A 437 11.18 6.03 3.25
C VAL A 437 12.00 7.32 3.19
N VAL A 438 12.51 7.80 4.33
CA VAL A 438 13.37 9.00 4.39
C VAL A 438 14.64 8.81 3.56
N GLN A 439 15.32 7.67 3.71
CA GLN A 439 16.52 7.37 2.97
C GLN A 439 16.27 7.31 1.45
N ALA A 440 15.16 6.70 1.03
CA ALA A 440 14.77 6.64 -0.37
C ALA A 440 14.49 8.05 -0.92
N PHE A 441 13.83 8.93 -0.18
CA PHE A 441 13.59 10.32 -0.59
C PHE A 441 14.87 11.14 -0.71
N LEU A 442 15.84 10.96 0.19
CA LEU A 442 17.17 11.60 0.10
C LEU A 442 17.93 11.21 -1.17
N ARG A 443 17.76 9.96 -1.64
CA ARG A 443 18.39 9.45 -2.87
C ARG A 443 17.68 9.86 -4.13
N MET A 444 16.34 9.91 -4.11
CA MET A 444 15.49 10.25 -5.25
C MET A 444 15.45 11.76 -5.57
N LYS A 445 16.60 12.44 -5.59
CA LYS A 445 16.74 13.91 -5.79
C LYS A 445 16.11 14.44 -7.09
N LYS A 446 15.87 13.58 -8.08
CA LYS A 446 15.23 13.95 -9.35
C LYS A 446 13.71 14.11 -9.23
N VAL A 447 13.08 13.44 -8.26
CA VAL A 447 11.63 13.53 -8.04
C VAL A 447 11.39 14.63 -7.02
N ARG A 448 10.78 15.75 -7.45
CA ARG A 448 10.44 16.85 -6.53
C ARG A 448 9.23 16.46 -5.67
N LEU A 449 9.51 15.82 -4.55
CA LEU A 449 8.54 15.42 -3.54
C LEU A 449 8.45 16.50 -2.45
N ASN A 450 7.23 16.77 -1.99
CA ASN A 450 6.95 17.63 -0.82
C ASN A 450 5.88 16.94 0.05
N PRO A 451 6.17 15.75 0.59
CA PRO A 451 5.20 14.99 1.36
C PRO A 451 4.95 15.67 2.72
N SER A 452 3.78 15.43 3.29
CA SER A 452 3.48 15.81 4.67
C SER A 452 2.75 14.68 5.38
N CYS A 453 2.84 14.58 6.70
CA CYS A 453 2.20 13.50 7.44
C CYS A 453 1.54 13.94 8.74
N VAL A 454 0.57 13.15 9.19
CA VAL A 454 -0.07 13.22 10.51
C VAL A 454 -0.06 11.83 11.13
N PHE A 455 0.43 11.72 12.36
CA PHE A 455 0.45 10.48 13.13
C PHE A 455 -0.87 10.32 13.89
N VAL A 456 -1.49 9.15 13.74
CA VAL A 456 -2.75 8.80 14.42
C VAL A 456 -2.52 7.55 15.26
N HIS A 457 -2.51 7.71 16.58
CA HIS A 457 -2.40 6.62 17.55
C HIS A 457 -3.79 6.09 17.90
N GLN A 458 -4.12 4.90 17.40
CA GLN A 458 -5.40 4.22 17.65
C GLN A 458 -5.40 3.47 18.98
N ASN A 459 -6.58 3.28 19.57
CA ASN A 459 -6.76 2.44 20.76
C ASN A 459 -5.92 2.92 21.97
N VAL A 460 -5.91 4.24 22.20
CA VAL A 460 -5.27 4.84 23.37
C VAL A 460 -6.34 5.11 24.44
N SER A 461 -6.10 4.68 25.67
CA SER A 461 -7.03 4.84 26.77
C SER A 461 -7.08 6.30 27.26
N ASP A 462 -8.28 6.85 27.50
CA ASP A 462 -8.51 8.24 27.97
C ASP A 462 -7.77 8.65 29.27
N VAL A 463 -7.15 7.70 29.97
CA VAL A 463 -6.57 7.88 31.32
C VAL A 463 -5.10 8.36 31.30
N THR A 464 -4.44 8.46 30.14
CA THR A 464 -3.07 8.96 30.05
C THR A 464 -3.04 10.49 29.94
N ALA A 465 -2.79 11.14 31.09
CA ALA A 465 -2.67 12.58 31.28
C ALA A 465 -1.90 13.32 30.15
N GLU A 466 -2.27 14.58 29.89
CA GLU A 466 -1.61 15.49 28.92
C GLU A 466 -0.07 15.46 29.00
N GLU A 467 0.50 15.29 30.19
CA GLU A 467 1.96 15.16 30.41
C GLU A 467 2.58 13.91 29.76
N LYS A 468 1.89 12.75 29.78
CA LYS A 468 2.35 11.53 29.08
C LYS A 468 2.28 11.70 27.56
N ASN A 469 1.30 12.45 27.07
CA ASN A 469 1.15 12.74 25.65
C ASN A 469 2.25 13.70 25.17
N MET A 470 2.67 14.67 25.99
CA MET A 470 3.78 15.58 25.66
C MET A 470 5.14 14.88 25.63
N GLU A 471 5.42 14.02 26.61
CA GLU A 471 6.64 13.21 26.62
C GLU A 471 6.66 12.19 25.46
N GLY A 472 5.51 11.57 25.15
CA GLY A 472 5.35 10.68 23.99
C GLY A 472 5.64 11.40 22.66
N ARG A 473 5.09 12.61 22.49
CA ARG A 473 5.37 13.49 21.35
C ARG A 473 6.86 13.82 21.23
N ARG A 474 7.49 14.23 22.32
CA ARG A 474 8.92 14.55 22.34
C ARG A 474 9.78 13.36 21.90
N ARG A 475 9.53 12.17 22.48
CA ARG A 475 10.25 10.95 22.12
C ARG A 475 10.04 10.54 20.66
N LEU A 476 8.83 10.74 20.13
CA LEU A 476 8.55 10.50 18.72
C LEU A 476 9.41 11.43 17.84
N GLN A 477 9.42 12.74 18.12
CA GLN A 477 10.24 13.70 17.38
C GLN A 477 11.74 13.36 17.44
N GLU A 478 12.28 13.11 18.64
CA GLU A 478 13.70 12.77 18.82
C GLU A 478 14.09 11.53 18.00
N LYS A 479 13.25 10.49 17.99
CA LYS A 479 13.47 9.28 17.19
C LYS A 479 13.40 9.53 15.68
N LEU A 480 12.43 10.35 15.22
CA LEU A 480 12.28 10.69 13.81
C LEU A 480 13.47 11.52 13.30
N ASP A 481 14.00 12.43 14.13
CA ASP A 481 15.18 13.23 13.79
C ASP A 481 16.45 12.38 13.83
N GLU A 482 16.61 11.49 14.81
CA GLU A 482 17.73 10.56 14.88
C GLU A 482 17.80 9.65 13.63
N MET A 483 16.68 9.04 13.24
CA MET A 483 16.65 8.18 12.05
C MET A 483 16.95 8.97 10.77
N THR A 484 16.52 10.23 10.70
CA THR A 484 16.77 11.10 9.55
C THR A 484 18.24 11.49 9.47
N ASN A 485 18.86 11.85 10.60
CA ASN A 485 20.28 12.13 10.69
C ASN A 485 21.14 10.94 10.25
N LEU A 486 20.76 9.72 10.64
CA LEU A 486 21.45 8.50 10.20
C LEU A 486 21.35 8.31 8.68
N ALA A 487 20.15 8.45 8.11
CA ALA A 487 19.94 8.35 6.67
C ALA A 487 20.66 9.46 5.88
N ALA A 488 20.69 10.69 6.40
CA ALA A 488 21.35 11.83 5.77
C ALA A 488 22.87 11.67 5.73
N LYS A 489 23.49 11.16 6.81
CA LYS A 489 24.93 10.84 6.86
C LYS A 489 25.30 9.76 5.84
N GLU A 490 24.48 8.72 5.73
CA GLU A 490 24.66 7.63 4.77
C GLU A 490 24.61 8.11 3.31
N GLU A 491 23.74 9.08 3.00
CA GLU A 491 23.53 9.57 1.63
C GLU A 491 24.28 10.88 1.34
N VAL A 492 25.12 11.34 2.26
CA VAL A 492 25.91 12.58 2.15
C VAL A 492 25.01 13.77 1.77
N CYS A 493 23.99 14.00 2.59
CA CYS A 493 23.01 15.06 2.43
C CYS A 493 22.92 15.94 3.69
N ASP A 494 22.61 17.22 3.48
CA ASP A 494 22.42 18.18 4.56
C ASP A 494 20.94 18.17 5.01
N ALA A 495 20.59 17.21 5.87
CA ALA A 495 19.28 17.14 6.52
C ALA A 495 19.46 16.74 7.99
N GLU A 496 18.88 17.50 8.91
CA GLU A 496 19.09 17.35 10.36
C GLU A 496 17.81 16.89 11.08
N SER A 497 16.65 17.16 10.48
CA SER A 497 15.34 16.84 11.05
C SER A 497 14.46 16.08 10.07
N PHE A 498 13.53 15.30 10.59
CA PHE A 498 12.51 14.62 9.79
C PHE A 498 11.69 15.61 8.96
N SER A 499 11.44 16.80 9.54
CA SER A 499 10.65 17.86 8.91
C SER A 499 11.30 18.48 7.67
N ASP A 500 12.62 18.31 7.50
CA ASP A 500 13.35 18.75 6.30
C ASP A 500 12.99 17.92 5.06
N ILE A 501 12.54 16.67 5.27
CA ILE A 501 12.24 15.71 4.21
C ILE A 501 10.73 15.49 4.08
N ILE A 502 10.03 15.34 5.21
CA ILE A 502 8.58 15.13 5.28
C ILE A 502 8.00 16.17 6.22
N ARG A 503 7.20 17.10 5.70
CA ARG A 503 6.64 18.19 6.51
C ARG A 503 5.77 17.62 7.63
N PHE A 504 6.17 17.89 8.88
CA PHE A 504 5.55 17.37 10.09
C PHE A 504 5.76 18.34 11.25
N ASP A 505 4.71 18.57 12.03
CA ASP A 505 4.75 19.34 13.29
C ASP A 505 4.20 18.48 14.44
N VAL A 506 5.09 18.01 15.32
CA VAL A 506 4.74 17.12 16.44
C VAL A 506 3.66 17.69 17.38
N GLN A 507 3.48 19.01 17.44
CA GLN A 507 2.46 19.62 18.30
C GLN A 507 1.06 19.51 17.68
N ASN A 508 0.94 19.69 16.37
CA ASN A 508 -0.35 19.73 15.68
C ASN A 508 -0.71 18.41 14.98
N ASP A 509 0.30 17.64 14.56
CA ASP A 509 0.19 16.51 13.64
C ASP A 509 0.25 15.15 14.35
N VAL A 510 0.10 15.10 15.68
CA VAL A 510 -0.05 13.85 16.45
C VAL A 510 -1.43 13.83 17.10
N LYS A 511 -2.22 12.80 16.79
CA LYS A 511 -3.59 12.60 17.29
C LYS A 511 -3.71 11.25 18.00
N TYR A 512 -4.44 11.25 19.11
CA TYR A 512 -4.70 10.06 19.92
C TYR A 512 -6.19 9.74 19.85
N PHE A 513 -6.50 8.49 19.52
CA PHE A 513 -7.84 8.01 19.25
C PHE A 513 -8.25 7.02 20.32
N ALA A 514 -9.46 7.20 20.86
CA ALA A 514 -10.09 6.23 21.74
C ALA A 514 -10.35 4.89 21.01
N GLN A 515 -10.73 3.86 21.75
CA GLN A 515 -11.22 2.61 21.16
C GLN A 515 -12.48 2.85 20.34
N LEU A 516 -12.62 2.17 19.20
CA LEU A 516 -13.81 2.29 18.34
C LEU A 516 -15.11 1.85 19.02
N TRP A 517 -15.04 0.85 19.92
CA TRP A 517 -16.21 0.24 20.55
C TRP A 517 -16.20 0.47 22.07
N GLU A 518 -17.35 0.79 22.68
CA GLU A 518 -17.52 0.81 24.14
C GLU A 518 -17.71 -0.62 24.69
N GLY A 519 -16.77 -1.52 24.41
CA GLY A 519 -16.80 -2.92 24.83
C GLY A 519 -16.52 -3.90 23.70
N SER A 520 -16.88 -5.17 23.90
CA SER A 520 -16.55 -6.25 22.96
C SER A 520 -17.60 -6.35 21.84
N PRO A 521 -17.19 -6.27 20.55
CA PRO A 521 -18.05 -6.56 19.40
C PRO A 521 -18.70 -7.96 19.49
N PRO A 522 -19.81 -8.25 18.77
CA PRO A 522 -20.42 -7.44 17.70
C PRO A 522 -21.55 -6.49 18.16
N MET A 523 -21.99 -6.55 19.41
CA MET A 523 -23.13 -5.76 19.92
C MET A 523 -22.69 -4.51 20.70
N ALA A 524 -21.39 -4.24 20.82
CA ALA A 524 -20.88 -3.03 21.45
C ALA A 524 -21.25 -1.80 20.60
N PRO A 525 -21.74 -0.71 21.21
CA PRO A 525 -21.99 0.53 20.47
C PRO A 525 -20.66 1.20 20.09
N PRO A 526 -20.62 2.01 19.02
CA PRO A 526 -19.48 2.85 18.72
C PRO A 526 -19.19 3.83 19.85
N ASN A 527 -17.92 4.06 20.15
CA ASN A 527 -17.46 5.00 21.15
C ASN A 527 -17.66 6.45 20.69
N PRO A 528 -18.43 7.29 21.41
CA PRO A 528 -18.59 8.71 21.11
C PRO A 528 -17.26 9.47 21.03
N ASN A 529 -16.29 9.14 21.89
CA ASN A 529 -14.97 9.80 21.89
C ASN A 529 -14.21 9.52 20.60
N TYR A 530 -14.34 8.32 20.03
CA TYR A 530 -13.78 8.00 18.71
C TYR A 530 -14.36 8.93 17.62
N CYS A 531 -15.68 9.16 17.66
CA CYS A 531 -16.33 10.08 16.73
C CYS A 531 -15.82 11.52 16.91
N GLU A 532 -15.58 11.98 18.14
CA GLU A 532 -14.98 13.28 18.42
C GLU A 532 -13.55 13.38 17.88
N ASN A 533 -12.72 12.34 18.07
CA ASN A 533 -11.36 12.27 17.54
C ASN A 533 -11.35 12.32 15.99
N ILE A 534 -12.29 11.63 15.34
CA ILE A 534 -12.49 11.70 13.89
C ILE A 534 -12.80 13.14 13.43
N GLN A 535 -13.65 13.86 14.16
CA GLN A 535 -13.96 15.26 13.84
C GLN A 535 -12.74 16.18 14.02
N GLU A 536 -11.92 15.95 15.03
CA GLU A 536 -10.68 16.69 15.23
C GLU A 536 -9.65 16.41 14.13
N LEU A 537 -9.50 15.15 13.73
CA LEU A 537 -8.63 14.76 12.63
C LEU A 537 -9.09 15.40 11.31
N LYS A 538 -10.40 15.43 11.03
CA LYS A 538 -10.95 16.17 9.88
C LYS A 538 -10.54 17.63 9.88
N LYS A 539 -10.65 18.33 11.01
CA LYS A 539 -10.19 19.73 11.13
C LYS A 539 -8.70 19.89 10.83
N THR A 540 -7.89 18.94 11.29
CA THR A 540 -6.44 18.93 11.05
C THR A 540 -6.12 18.71 9.57
N ILE A 541 -6.77 17.73 8.92
CA ILE A 541 -6.66 17.50 7.47
C ILE A 541 -7.06 18.76 6.70
N MET A 542 -8.17 19.42 7.08
CA MET A 542 -8.62 20.66 6.43
C MET A 542 -7.62 21.82 6.60
N SER A 543 -6.95 21.92 7.75
CA SER A 543 -5.87 22.89 7.96
C SER A 543 -4.69 22.63 7.01
N HIS A 544 -4.30 21.37 6.81
CA HIS A 544 -3.24 21.01 5.84
C HIS A 544 -3.68 21.24 4.39
N ALA A 545 -4.92 20.87 4.10
CA ALA A 545 -5.52 21.00 2.78
C ALA A 545 -5.64 22.45 2.33
N SER A 546 -6.05 23.37 3.21
CA SER A 546 -6.14 24.81 2.91
C SER A 546 -4.79 25.46 2.58
N LYS A 547 -3.69 24.91 3.12
CA LYS A 547 -2.31 25.35 2.83
C LYS A 547 -1.73 24.70 1.56
N SER A 548 -2.45 23.76 0.95
CA SER A 548 -2.03 23.06 -0.26
C SER A 548 -2.77 23.60 -1.48
N HIS A 549 -2.07 23.66 -2.61
CA HIS A 549 -2.68 24.03 -3.90
C HIS A 549 -3.27 22.81 -4.65
N GLY A 550 -3.20 21.63 -4.03
CA GLY A 550 -3.39 20.35 -4.72
C GLY A 550 -2.42 20.18 -5.89
N MET A 551 -2.67 19.18 -6.73
CA MET A 551 -2.02 19.00 -8.02
C MET A 551 -3.05 18.77 -9.12
N ARG A 552 -2.74 19.13 -10.35
CA ARG A 552 -3.60 18.81 -11.51
C ARG A 552 -3.59 17.31 -11.78
N LEU A 553 -4.68 16.77 -12.33
CA LEU A 553 -4.75 15.36 -12.74
C LEU A 553 -3.61 14.97 -13.71
N THR A 554 -3.26 15.87 -14.64
CA THR A 554 -2.09 15.70 -15.51
C THR A 554 -0.79 15.55 -14.72
N HIS A 555 -0.55 16.42 -13.74
CA HIS A 555 0.63 16.33 -12.87
C HIS A 555 0.62 15.10 -11.96
N LEU A 556 -0.56 14.66 -11.50
CA LEU A 556 -0.71 13.43 -10.73
C LEU A 556 -0.27 12.21 -11.55
N LYS A 557 -0.71 12.14 -12.82
CA LYS A 557 -0.31 11.09 -13.75
C LYS A 557 1.21 11.03 -13.92
N ASP A 558 1.82 12.17 -14.20
CA ASP A 558 3.28 12.27 -14.34
C ASP A 558 3.99 11.90 -13.03
N ARG A 559 3.48 12.36 -11.88
CA ARG A 559 4.03 12.02 -10.56
C ARG A 559 3.98 10.51 -10.27
N ILE A 560 2.87 9.83 -10.55
CA ILE A 560 2.74 8.37 -10.33
C ILE A 560 3.80 7.64 -11.15
N LYS A 561 3.94 8.01 -12.42
CA LYS A 561 4.92 7.42 -13.33
C LYS A 561 6.36 7.68 -12.86
N ASP A 562 6.71 8.95 -12.64
CA ASP A 562 8.07 9.37 -12.28
C ASP A 562 8.49 8.78 -10.93
N LEU A 563 7.58 8.74 -9.95
CA LEU A 563 7.83 8.15 -8.65
C LEU A 563 8.04 6.63 -8.77
N TRP A 564 7.16 5.93 -9.50
CA TRP A 564 7.32 4.48 -9.69
C TRP A 564 8.61 4.11 -10.43
N GLU A 565 8.95 4.84 -11.49
CA GLU A 565 10.21 4.64 -12.23
C GLU A 565 11.46 4.98 -11.40
N ALA A 566 11.36 5.87 -10.42
CA ALA A 566 12.42 6.17 -9.48
C ALA A 566 12.57 5.04 -8.44
N LEU A 567 11.47 4.55 -7.87
CA LEU A 567 11.47 3.43 -6.91
C LEU A 567 12.09 2.16 -7.51
N LEU A 568 11.76 1.83 -8.75
CA LEU A 568 12.32 0.67 -9.44
C LEU A 568 13.85 0.72 -9.60
N LYS A 569 14.47 1.90 -9.47
CA LYS A 569 15.94 2.09 -9.49
C LYS A 569 16.58 1.96 -8.11
N GLU A 570 15.80 2.02 -7.03
CA GLU A 570 16.26 2.02 -5.64
C GLU A 570 16.10 0.65 -4.93
N ARG A 571 15.95 -0.45 -5.69
CA ARG A 571 15.78 -1.83 -5.18
C ARG A 571 16.77 -2.26 -4.10
N PHE A 572 17.97 -1.67 -4.08
CA PHE A 572 18.94 -1.92 -3.03
C PHE A 572 18.40 -1.55 -1.65
N VAL A 573 17.92 -0.31 -1.47
CA VAL A 573 17.50 0.24 -0.16
C VAL A 573 16.34 -0.56 0.42
N PHE A 574 15.39 -0.98 -0.41
CA PHE A 574 14.18 -1.68 0.04
C PHE A 574 14.44 -3.11 0.53
N SER A 575 15.61 -3.69 0.27
CA SER A 575 15.99 -5.00 0.79
C SER A 575 16.40 -5.01 2.27
N PHE A 576 16.59 -3.83 2.87
CA PHE A 576 17.07 -3.66 4.24
C PHE A 576 15.94 -3.25 5.19
N ARG A 577 16.11 -3.54 6.47
CA ARG A 577 15.18 -3.13 7.54
C ARG A 577 15.25 -1.63 7.78
N ASN A 578 16.45 -1.07 7.85
CA ASN A 578 16.68 0.33 8.19
C ASN A 578 18.07 0.81 7.73
N SER A 579 18.38 2.10 7.95
CA SER A 579 19.66 2.68 7.52
C SER A 579 20.86 2.13 8.26
N LEU A 580 20.71 1.62 9.50
CA LEU A 580 21.81 0.97 10.23
C LEU A 580 22.25 -0.31 9.51
N GLU A 581 21.29 -1.12 9.05
CA GLU A 581 21.57 -2.32 8.28
C GLU A 581 22.24 -2.00 6.93
N ILE A 582 21.85 -0.89 6.29
CA ILE A 582 22.51 -0.39 5.06
C ILE A 582 23.95 0.05 5.34
N SER A 583 24.18 0.77 6.43
CA SER A 583 25.50 1.22 6.85
C SER A 583 26.45 0.04 7.10
N ALA A 584 25.99 -0.94 7.87
CA ALA A 584 26.73 -2.17 8.14
C ALA A 584 27.07 -2.91 6.83
N TYR A 585 26.10 -3.03 5.92
CA TYR A 585 26.33 -3.67 4.62
C TYR A 585 27.36 -2.93 3.76
N ARG A 586 27.32 -1.60 3.70
CA ARG A 586 28.29 -0.79 2.95
C ARG A 586 29.70 -0.87 3.53
N LYS A 587 29.83 -0.93 4.86
CA LYS A 587 31.12 -1.22 5.52
C LYS A 587 31.65 -2.59 5.08
N LEU A 588 30.79 -3.62 5.11
CA LEU A 588 31.14 -4.96 4.64
C LEU A 588 31.55 -4.97 3.16
N GLU A 589 30.85 -4.25 2.28
CA GLU A 589 31.20 -4.13 0.86
C GLU A 589 32.56 -3.44 0.65
N THR A 590 32.88 -2.46 1.50
CA THR A 590 34.19 -1.78 1.51
C THR A 590 35.30 -2.74 1.92
N GLU A 591 35.13 -3.50 3.00
CA GLU A 591 36.11 -4.49 3.42
C GLU A 591 36.25 -5.63 2.41
N TYR A 592 35.14 -6.12 1.85
CA TYR A 592 35.16 -7.09 0.76
C TYR A 592 35.95 -6.59 -0.45
N SER A 593 35.82 -5.31 -0.81
CA SER A 593 36.59 -4.70 -1.89
C SER A 593 38.09 -4.71 -1.58
N LYS A 594 38.49 -4.45 -0.33
CA LYS A 594 39.88 -4.55 0.12
C LYS A 594 40.39 -5.99 0.05
N TRP A 595 39.64 -6.96 0.57
CA TRP A 595 40.00 -8.39 0.51
C TRP A 595 40.16 -8.88 -0.93
N SER A 596 39.19 -8.55 -1.78
CA SER A 596 39.22 -8.89 -3.20
C SER A 596 40.41 -8.27 -3.91
N TRP A 597 40.75 -7.01 -3.59
CA TRP A 597 41.92 -6.34 -4.14
C TRP A 597 43.24 -6.96 -3.66
N SER A 598 43.35 -7.34 -2.38
CA SER A 598 44.53 -8.03 -1.85
C SER A 598 44.78 -9.35 -2.57
N LEU A 599 43.74 -10.14 -2.83
CA LEU A 599 43.86 -11.39 -3.59
C LEU A 599 44.27 -11.15 -5.06
N ARG A 600 43.65 -10.16 -5.71
CA ARG A 600 43.98 -9.81 -7.11
C ARG A 600 45.40 -9.29 -7.26
N SER A 601 45.84 -8.41 -6.36
CA SER A 601 47.19 -7.84 -6.38
C SER A 601 48.26 -8.89 -6.12
N ALA A 602 48.06 -9.77 -5.13
CA ALA A 602 48.98 -10.88 -4.86
C ALA A 602 49.10 -11.84 -6.07
N MET A 603 47.98 -12.14 -6.74
CA MET A 603 48.03 -12.97 -7.95
C MET A 603 48.72 -12.22 -9.11
N MET A 604 48.47 -10.93 -9.29
CA MET A 604 49.12 -10.14 -10.34
C MET A 604 50.65 -10.09 -10.15
N GLU A 605 51.14 -9.98 -8.92
CA GLU A 605 52.58 -10.09 -8.64
C GLU A 605 53.13 -11.47 -9.00
N THR A 606 52.37 -12.53 -8.69
CA THR A 606 52.73 -13.92 -9.01
C THR A 606 52.76 -14.13 -10.52
N GLU A 607 51.75 -13.63 -11.23
CA GLU A 607 51.67 -13.61 -12.70
C GLU A 607 52.92 -12.96 -13.30
N ASN A 608 53.29 -11.76 -12.86
CA ASN A 608 54.48 -11.05 -13.35
C ASN A 608 55.78 -11.83 -13.08
N LYS A 609 55.92 -12.43 -11.88
CA LYS A 609 57.09 -13.25 -11.54
C LYS A 609 57.19 -14.49 -12.42
N LEU A 610 56.06 -15.18 -12.66
CA LEU A 610 56.01 -16.38 -13.49
C LEU A 610 56.20 -16.05 -14.97
N HIS A 611 55.62 -14.95 -15.45
CA HIS A 611 55.83 -14.45 -16.80
C HIS A 611 57.32 -14.27 -17.12
N ASN A 612 58.05 -13.54 -16.26
CA ASN A 612 59.49 -13.35 -16.41
C ASN A 612 60.28 -14.67 -16.38
N LYS A 613 59.87 -15.64 -15.54
CA LYS A 613 60.52 -16.96 -15.49
C LYS A 613 60.24 -17.80 -16.74
N ILE A 614 59.04 -17.70 -17.31
CA ILE A 614 58.66 -18.38 -18.55
C ILE A 614 59.49 -17.85 -19.73
N GLU A 615 59.63 -16.52 -19.83
CA GLU A 615 60.43 -15.86 -20.87
C GLU A 615 61.91 -16.22 -20.76
N ASN A 616 62.46 -16.28 -19.53
CA ASN A 616 63.84 -16.68 -19.27
C ASN A 616 64.07 -18.20 -19.32
N GLU A 617 63.09 -18.97 -19.80
CA GLU A 617 63.15 -20.44 -19.95
C GLU A 617 63.37 -21.23 -18.65
N ALA A 618 63.07 -20.64 -17.49
CA ALA A 618 63.21 -21.31 -16.21
C ALA A 618 62.00 -22.22 -15.88
N ILE A 619 60.86 -22.02 -16.54
CA ILE A 619 59.60 -22.75 -16.30
C ILE A 619 58.98 -23.16 -17.65
N HIS A 620 58.49 -24.40 -17.74
CA HIS A 620 57.86 -24.96 -18.95
C HIS A 620 56.40 -25.37 -18.78
N GLU A 621 55.89 -25.38 -17.55
CA GLU A 621 54.53 -25.77 -17.21
C GLU A 621 54.06 -24.95 -16.01
N VAL A 622 52.79 -24.54 -15.99
CA VAL A 622 52.18 -23.82 -14.87
C VAL A 622 50.97 -24.60 -14.40
N GLU A 623 51.08 -25.15 -13.19
CA GLU A 623 49.98 -25.87 -12.57
C GLU A 623 49.12 -24.98 -11.68
N GLU A 624 47.85 -25.39 -11.57
CA GLU A 624 46.88 -24.65 -10.77
C GLU A 624 47.23 -24.71 -9.27
N THR A 625 47.75 -25.86 -8.85
CA THR A 625 48.18 -26.13 -7.47
C THR A 625 49.36 -25.26 -7.04
N ASP A 626 50.19 -24.80 -7.97
CA ASP A 626 51.31 -23.89 -7.68
C ASP A 626 50.80 -22.45 -7.51
N LEU A 627 49.88 -22.00 -8.37
CA LEU A 627 49.22 -20.70 -8.21
C LEU A 627 48.41 -20.62 -6.92
N GLN A 628 47.71 -21.70 -6.56
CA GLN A 628 47.01 -21.81 -5.28
C GLN A 628 47.98 -21.75 -4.10
N ARG A 629 49.17 -22.35 -4.21
CA ARG A 629 50.19 -22.31 -3.16
C ARG A 629 50.75 -20.90 -2.95
N GLU A 630 51.00 -20.16 -4.03
CA GLU A 630 51.46 -18.77 -3.96
C GLU A 630 50.37 -17.86 -3.37
N LEU A 631 49.10 -18.08 -3.71
CA LEU A 631 47.97 -17.31 -3.17
C LEU A 631 47.60 -17.68 -1.73
N LYS A 632 47.98 -18.89 -1.27
CA LYS A 632 47.58 -19.46 0.02
C LYS A 632 47.81 -18.52 1.19
N LYS A 633 48.99 -17.89 1.25
CA LYS A 633 49.33 -16.96 2.33
C LYS A 633 48.35 -15.78 2.40
N THR A 634 48.12 -15.12 1.28
CA THR A 634 47.18 -13.99 1.20
C THR A 634 45.73 -14.44 1.43
N SER A 635 45.38 -15.65 0.99
CA SER A 635 44.08 -16.27 1.29
C SER A 635 43.85 -16.43 2.79
N GLU A 636 44.81 -17.00 3.51
CA GLU A 636 44.73 -17.18 4.97
C GLU A 636 44.67 -15.84 5.71
N GLU A 637 45.42 -14.83 5.25
CA GLU A 637 45.36 -13.46 5.79
C GLU A 637 43.99 -12.82 5.59
N VAL A 638 43.39 -12.99 4.40
CA VAL A 638 42.04 -12.50 4.09
C VAL A 638 40.97 -13.24 4.92
N GLU A 639 41.03 -14.56 5.03
CA GLU A 639 40.10 -15.35 5.85
C GLU A 639 40.17 -14.95 7.33
N LYS A 640 41.37 -14.71 7.84
CA LYS A 640 41.56 -14.20 9.20
C LYS A 640 40.98 -12.80 9.36
N SER A 641 41.30 -11.88 8.45
CA SER A 641 40.77 -10.51 8.47
C SER A 641 39.25 -10.48 8.38
N MET A 642 38.66 -11.33 7.54
CA MET A 642 37.21 -11.47 7.40
C MET A 642 36.57 -12.02 8.68
N SER A 643 37.14 -13.06 9.27
CA SER A 643 36.65 -13.61 10.54
C SER A 643 36.72 -12.56 11.66
N GLU A 644 37.83 -11.84 11.77
CA GLU A 644 37.98 -10.76 12.75
C GLU A 644 36.97 -9.62 12.54
N PHE A 645 36.64 -9.27 11.30
CA PHE A 645 35.61 -8.27 11.00
C PHE A 645 34.23 -8.73 11.47
N PHE A 646 33.81 -9.94 11.11
CA PHE A 646 32.50 -10.46 11.53
C PHE A 646 32.38 -10.69 13.04
N ASP A 647 33.48 -10.96 13.75
CA ASP A 647 33.44 -11.29 15.17
C ASP A 647 33.66 -10.06 16.09
N LYS A 648 34.34 -9.00 15.62
CA LYS A 648 34.74 -7.85 16.46
C LYS A 648 34.11 -6.51 16.05
N ASP A 649 33.44 -6.43 14.91
CA ASP A 649 32.76 -5.19 14.50
C ASP A 649 31.61 -4.86 15.46
N THR A 650 31.30 -3.58 15.58
CA THR A 650 30.23 -3.09 16.48
C THR A 650 28.85 -3.57 16.02
N ASP A 651 28.70 -3.85 14.71
CA ASP A 651 27.47 -4.29 14.06
C ASP A 651 27.45 -5.82 13.80
N ALA A 652 28.25 -6.61 14.53
CA ALA A 652 28.44 -8.06 14.32
C ALA A 652 27.12 -8.86 14.21
N ASP A 653 26.14 -8.57 15.08
CA ASP A 653 24.84 -9.22 15.08
C ASP A 653 24.02 -8.96 13.80
N LEU A 654 24.21 -7.81 13.15
CA LEU A 654 23.56 -7.48 11.87
C LEU A 654 24.30 -8.12 10.70
N LEU A 655 25.64 -8.16 10.77
CA LEU A 655 26.52 -8.63 9.70
C LEU A 655 26.47 -10.15 9.50
N ILE A 656 26.22 -10.90 10.59
CA ILE A 656 26.28 -12.37 10.59
C ILE A 656 25.44 -13.03 9.49
N GLN A 657 24.32 -12.40 9.10
CA GLN A 657 23.42 -12.91 8.06
C GLN A 657 24.05 -12.96 6.66
N TRP A 658 25.12 -12.21 6.40
CA TRP A 658 25.83 -12.19 5.11
C TRP A 658 27.15 -12.96 5.14
N LYS A 659 27.61 -13.43 6.32
CA LYS A 659 28.90 -14.11 6.51
C LYS A 659 29.12 -15.24 5.50
N MET A 660 28.21 -16.22 5.48
CA MET A 660 28.26 -17.35 4.54
C MET A 660 28.29 -16.92 3.07
N SER A 661 27.50 -15.91 2.69
CA SER A 661 27.46 -15.44 1.30
C SER A 661 28.77 -14.78 0.88
N PHE A 662 29.39 -13.99 1.75
CA PHE A 662 30.66 -13.34 1.47
C PHE A 662 31.84 -14.30 1.52
N GLU A 663 31.80 -15.31 2.40
CA GLU A 663 32.74 -16.44 2.38
C GLU A 663 32.73 -17.17 1.03
N THR A 664 31.53 -17.48 0.49
CA THR A 664 31.40 -18.05 -0.85
C THR A 664 31.92 -17.10 -1.92
N LYS A 665 31.56 -15.81 -1.88
CA LYS A 665 32.05 -14.82 -2.86
C LYS A 665 33.57 -14.70 -2.87
N ILE A 666 34.23 -14.75 -1.71
CA ILE A 666 35.70 -14.69 -1.63
C ILE A 666 36.31 -15.97 -2.22
N LYS A 667 35.76 -17.15 -1.91
CA LYS A 667 36.19 -18.41 -2.53
C LYS A 667 36.05 -18.38 -4.06
N ASP A 668 34.91 -17.93 -4.56
CA ASP A 668 34.68 -17.78 -6.01
C ASP A 668 35.71 -16.83 -6.64
N VAL A 669 36.02 -15.71 -5.96
CA VAL A 669 37.06 -14.78 -6.42
C VAL A 669 38.43 -15.46 -6.49
N GLN A 670 38.82 -16.25 -5.49
CA GLN A 670 40.09 -16.97 -5.47
C GLN A 670 40.18 -17.98 -6.63
N GLU A 671 39.16 -18.82 -6.79
CA GLU A 671 39.10 -19.82 -7.87
C GLU A 671 39.14 -19.17 -9.26
N ASN A 672 38.39 -18.08 -9.44
CA ASN A 672 38.34 -17.36 -10.71
C ASN A 672 39.69 -16.71 -11.05
N ILE A 673 40.34 -16.05 -10.09
CA ILE A 673 41.65 -15.40 -10.27
C ILE A 673 42.73 -16.42 -10.63
N VAL A 674 42.75 -17.57 -9.93
CA VAL A 674 43.69 -18.66 -10.22
C VAL A 674 43.49 -19.19 -11.63
N ARG A 675 42.24 -19.52 -12.00
CA ARG A 675 41.89 -20.05 -13.33
C ARG A 675 42.24 -19.07 -14.44
N GLU A 676 41.94 -17.78 -14.25
CA GLU A 676 42.25 -16.74 -15.24
C GLU A 676 43.76 -16.57 -15.43
N THR A 677 44.53 -16.57 -14.34
CA THR A 677 45.99 -16.42 -14.38
C THR A 677 46.66 -17.63 -15.03
N LYS A 678 46.22 -18.85 -14.73
CA LYS A 678 46.70 -20.07 -15.40
C LYS A 678 46.51 -19.98 -16.91
N ARG A 679 45.33 -19.52 -17.36
CA ARG A 679 45.04 -19.32 -18.78
C ARG A 679 46.02 -18.32 -19.43
N LYS A 680 46.22 -17.15 -18.81
CA LYS A 680 47.16 -16.12 -19.32
C LYS A 680 48.59 -16.64 -19.41
N LEU A 681 49.08 -17.31 -18.37
CA LEU A 681 50.45 -17.86 -18.36
C LEU A 681 50.63 -18.99 -19.38
N ASN A 682 49.59 -19.81 -19.62
CA ASN A 682 49.61 -20.83 -20.67
C ASN A 682 49.66 -20.22 -22.08
N GLU A 683 48.96 -19.12 -22.32
CA GLU A 683 49.06 -18.38 -23.59
C GLU A 683 50.50 -17.87 -23.82
N VAL A 684 51.15 -17.36 -22.77
CA VAL A 684 52.57 -16.92 -22.83
C VAL A 684 53.51 -18.10 -23.12
N LEU A 685 53.30 -19.25 -22.48
CA LEU A 685 54.05 -20.49 -22.77
C LEU A 685 53.91 -20.91 -24.24
N GLN A 686 52.69 -20.90 -24.78
CA GLN A 686 52.43 -21.23 -26.18
C GLN A 686 53.11 -20.24 -27.14
N GLN A 687 53.06 -18.93 -26.83
CA GLN A 687 53.73 -17.90 -27.62
C GLN A 687 55.25 -18.10 -27.65
N ARG A 688 55.86 -18.41 -26.50
CA ARG A 688 57.29 -18.71 -26.42
C ARG A 688 57.66 -19.94 -27.25
N ASP A 689 56.91 -21.03 -27.13
CA ASP A 689 57.20 -22.27 -27.87
C ASP A 689 57.02 -22.08 -29.38
N LEU A 690 56.05 -21.24 -29.79
CA LEU A 690 55.90 -20.82 -31.18
C LEU A 690 57.10 -20.00 -31.66
N LYS A 691 57.57 -19.05 -30.85
CA LYS A 691 58.77 -18.24 -31.14
C LYS A 691 60.01 -19.13 -31.33
N LYS A 692 60.24 -20.12 -30.45
CA LYS A 692 61.35 -21.09 -30.61
C LYS A 692 61.27 -21.85 -31.93
N LYS A 693 60.09 -22.29 -32.34
CA LYS A 693 59.88 -22.97 -33.63
C LYS A 693 60.22 -22.05 -34.80
N ILE A 694 59.79 -20.79 -34.75
CA ILE A 694 60.07 -19.79 -35.79
C ILE A 694 61.57 -19.48 -35.84
N ASP A 695 62.24 -19.29 -34.69
CA ASP A 695 63.68 -19.02 -34.64
C ASP A 695 64.53 -20.21 -35.14
N ALA A 696 64.11 -21.44 -34.85
CA ALA A 696 64.73 -22.65 -35.39
C ALA A 696 64.57 -22.76 -36.92
N GLN A 697 63.37 -22.47 -37.45
CA GLN A 697 63.12 -22.41 -38.89
C GLN A 697 63.98 -21.33 -39.56
N ARG A 698 64.04 -20.13 -38.96
CA ARG A 698 64.88 -19.04 -39.42
C ARG A 698 66.35 -19.46 -39.48
N THR A 699 66.88 -20.04 -38.41
CA THR A 699 68.28 -20.52 -38.35
C THR A 699 68.54 -21.60 -39.40
N HIS A 700 67.60 -22.53 -39.60
CA HIS A 700 67.69 -23.55 -40.65
C HIS A 700 67.71 -22.94 -42.06
N HIS A 701 66.86 -21.96 -42.33
CA HIS A 701 66.85 -21.23 -43.59
C HIS A 701 68.14 -20.43 -43.81
N GLU A 702 68.64 -19.73 -42.78
CA GLU A 702 69.92 -18.99 -42.82
C GLU A 702 71.10 -19.92 -43.13
N ASN A 703 71.20 -21.06 -42.44
CA ASN A 703 72.24 -22.06 -42.70
C ASN A 703 72.14 -22.67 -44.11
N THR A 704 70.92 -22.99 -44.56
CA THR A 704 70.68 -23.54 -45.90
C THR A 704 71.02 -22.52 -46.99
N LEU A 705 70.64 -21.26 -46.80
CA LEU A 705 71.00 -20.14 -47.68
C LEU A 705 72.52 -19.99 -47.75
N LEU A 706 73.21 -20.02 -46.60
CA LEU A 706 74.66 -19.90 -46.53
C LEU A 706 75.37 -21.03 -47.28
N GLU A 707 74.99 -22.29 -47.05
CA GLU A 707 75.59 -23.44 -47.72
C GLU A 707 75.34 -23.42 -49.23
N LYS A 708 74.11 -23.18 -49.68
CA LYS A 708 73.83 -23.07 -51.11
C LYS A 708 74.52 -21.86 -51.76
N SER A 709 74.70 -20.77 -51.02
CA SER A 709 75.45 -19.60 -51.51
C SER A 709 76.95 -19.93 -51.66
N LYS A 710 77.53 -20.72 -50.74
CA LYS A 710 78.91 -21.23 -50.88
C LYS A 710 79.04 -22.15 -52.09
N GLU A 711 78.09 -23.06 -52.32
CA GLU A 711 78.07 -23.93 -53.51
C GLU A 711 77.99 -23.12 -54.81
N LEU A 712 77.13 -22.10 -54.86
CA LEU A 712 77.01 -21.22 -56.01
C LEU A 712 78.31 -20.44 -56.25
N ALA A 713 78.93 -19.91 -55.20
CA ALA A 713 80.21 -19.21 -55.29
C ALA A 713 81.33 -20.13 -55.79
N LEU A 714 81.37 -21.40 -55.37
CA LEU A 714 82.31 -22.40 -55.87
C LEU A 714 82.08 -22.72 -57.35
N LYS A 715 80.82 -22.87 -57.79
CA LYS A 715 80.48 -23.12 -59.21
C LYS A 715 80.82 -21.93 -60.13
N LEU A 716 80.78 -20.72 -59.60
CA LEU A 716 81.06 -19.49 -60.34
C LEU A 716 82.53 -19.04 -60.26
N LYS A 717 83.38 -19.76 -59.51
CA LYS A 717 84.80 -19.42 -59.27
C LYS A 717 85.61 -19.20 -60.56
N ASP A 718 85.35 -19.99 -61.60
CA ASP A 718 86.06 -19.92 -62.88
C ASP A 718 85.42 -18.94 -63.89
N ARG A 719 84.29 -18.30 -63.53
CA ARG A 719 83.51 -17.36 -64.37
C ARG A 719 83.35 -15.98 -63.73
N ALA A 720 84.17 -15.67 -62.73
CA ALA A 720 84.05 -14.46 -61.91
C ALA A 720 84.19 -13.13 -62.68
N ASN A 721 84.78 -13.14 -63.88
CA ASN A 721 85.02 -11.94 -64.69
C ASN A 721 83.83 -11.51 -65.58
N ASP A 722 82.72 -12.25 -65.59
CA ASP A 722 81.48 -11.90 -66.31
C ASP A 722 80.36 -11.50 -65.33
N GLU A 723 80.35 -10.21 -64.97
CA GLU A 723 79.42 -9.63 -64.00
C GLU A 723 77.94 -9.81 -64.38
N LYS A 724 77.62 -9.77 -65.69
CA LYS A 724 76.23 -9.96 -66.16
C LYS A 724 75.75 -11.39 -65.93
N THR A 725 76.62 -12.38 -66.17
CA THR A 725 76.30 -13.78 -65.96
C THR A 725 76.21 -14.12 -64.48
N VAL A 726 77.14 -13.63 -63.65
CA VAL A 726 77.10 -13.82 -62.18
C VAL A 726 75.82 -13.24 -61.57
N LYS A 727 75.42 -12.03 -61.97
CA LYS A 727 74.19 -11.40 -61.50
C LYS A 727 72.94 -12.19 -61.87
N LYS A 728 72.86 -12.69 -63.11
CA LYS A 728 71.70 -13.48 -63.58
C LYS A 728 71.56 -14.80 -62.83
N GLU A 729 72.66 -15.49 -62.57
CA GLU A 729 72.68 -16.73 -61.79
C GLU A 729 72.33 -16.49 -60.32
N PHE A 730 72.83 -15.40 -59.71
CA PHE A 730 72.43 -15.00 -58.36
C PHE A 730 70.94 -14.65 -58.27
N ASP A 731 70.40 -13.88 -59.20
CA ASP A 731 68.98 -13.49 -59.20
C ASP A 731 68.07 -14.72 -59.35
N LEU A 732 68.46 -15.71 -60.16
CA LEU A 732 67.74 -16.97 -60.32
C LEU A 732 67.80 -17.80 -59.02
N PHE A 733 68.98 -17.92 -58.42
CA PHE A 733 69.19 -18.57 -57.13
C PHE A 733 68.37 -17.93 -56.01
N TRP A 734 68.44 -16.59 -55.89
CA TRP A 734 67.72 -15.82 -54.88
C TRP A 734 66.22 -16.00 -55.00
N LYS A 735 65.66 -15.88 -56.22
CA LYS A 735 64.23 -16.13 -56.47
C LYS A 735 63.81 -17.54 -56.04
N GLN A 736 64.64 -18.55 -56.29
CA GLN A 736 64.34 -19.92 -55.92
C GLN A 736 64.44 -20.16 -54.41
N CYS A 737 65.41 -19.55 -53.73
CA CYS A 737 65.52 -19.57 -52.27
C CYS A 737 64.32 -18.88 -51.59
N VAL A 738 63.96 -17.68 -52.04
CA VAL A 738 62.79 -16.93 -51.55
C VAL A 738 61.50 -17.74 -51.75
N LYS A 739 61.31 -18.38 -52.91
CA LYS A 739 60.13 -19.22 -53.18
C LYS A 739 60.02 -20.43 -52.24
N ASN A 740 61.14 -21.04 -51.87
CA ASN A 740 61.14 -22.16 -50.92
C ASN A 740 60.83 -21.69 -49.49
N ILE A 741 61.42 -20.58 -49.04
CA ILE A 741 61.14 -19.99 -47.72
C ILE A 741 59.65 -19.61 -47.59
N ILE A 742 59.07 -19.01 -48.64
CA ILE A 742 57.64 -18.65 -48.66
C ILE A 742 56.74 -19.90 -48.59
N ARG A 743 57.11 -20.99 -49.26
CA ARG A 743 56.35 -22.25 -49.24
C ARG A 743 56.41 -22.92 -47.86
N ASP A 744 57.55 -22.85 -47.20
CA ASP A 744 57.82 -23.54 -45.93
C ASP A 744 57.39 -22.67 -44.70
N SER A 745 57.06 -21.40 -44.92
CA SER A 745 56.52 -20.48 -43.89
C SER A 745 55.00 -20.63 -43.74
N PRO A 746 54.46 -20.74 -42.52
CA PRO A 746 53.01 -20.77 -42.31
C PRO A 746 52.38 -19.42 -42.72
N ALA A 747 51.19 -19.46 -43.34
CA ALA A 747 50.44 -18.26 -43.65
C ALA A 747 50.04 -17.54 -42.35
N ILE A 748 50.52 -16.31 -42.18
CA ILE A 748 50.05 -15.42 -41.11
C ILE A 748 48.59 -15.11 -41.42
N LYS A 749 47.65 -15.60 -40.60
CA LYS A 749 46.26 -15.13 -40.66
C LYS A 749 46.28 -13.61 -40.51
N GLU A 750 45.63 -12.88 -41.41
CA GLU A 750 45.41 -11.45 -41.21
C GLU A 750 44.82 -11.22 -39.82
N ILE A 751 45.57 -10.52 -38.97
CA ILE A 751 45.11 -10.12 -37.66
C ILE A 751 44.15 -8.95 -37.90
N ASP A 752 42.86 -9.22 -37.86
CA ASP A 752 41.84 -8.17 -37.83
C ASP A 752 41.76 -7.62 -36.40
N ILE A 753 42.67 -6.69 -36.11
CA ILE A 753 42.77 -5.99 -34.82
C ILE A 753 41.40 -5.42 -34.42
N LEU A 754 40.57 -5.00 -35.39
CA LEU A 754 39.28 -4.38 -35.11
C LEU A 754 38.23 -5.41 -34.66
N THR A 755 38.29 -6.61 -35.24
CA THR A 755 37.45 -7.74 -34.81
C THR A 755 37.93 -8.32 -33.48
N ASP A 756 39.24 -8.46 -33.27
CA ASP A 756 39.80 -8.94 -32.00
C ASP A 756 39.55 -7.95 -30.85
N VAL A 757 39.65 -6.64 -31.10
CA VAL A 757 39.27 -5.59 -30.13
C VAL A 757 37.77 -5.62 -29.84
N LYS A 758 36.90 -5.86 -30.85
CA LYS A 758 35.47 -6.05 -30.61
C LYS A 758 35.17 -7.29 -29.78
N ILE A 759 35.89 -8.39 -29.99
CA ILE A 759 35.74 -9.63 -29.22
C ILE A 759 36.21 -9.42 -27.77
N LEU A 760 37.38 -8.81 -27.57
CA LEU A 760 37.91 -8.46 -26.25
C LEU A 760 36.99 -7.48 -25.50
N LEU A 761 36.47 -6.46 -26.17
CA LEU A 761 35.47 -5.57 -25.59
C LEU A 761 34.15 -6.31 -25.32
N SER A 762 33.75 -7.29 -26.12
CA SER A 762 32.57 -8.10 -25.80
C SER A 762 32.79 -9.01 -24.59
N ASP A 763 34.02 -9.53 -24.39
CA ASP A 763 34.36 -10.42 -23.29
C ASP A 763 34.61 -9.68 -21.96
N ILE A 764 35.21 -8.50 -22.00
CA ILE A 764 35.42 -7.64 -20.82
C ILE A 764 34.08 -7.13 -20.27
N TYR A 765 33.10 -6.90 -21.14
CA TYR A 765 31.80 -6.31 -20.78
C TYR A 765 30.66 -7.34 -20.67
N LYS A 766 30.96 -8.65 -20.65
CA LYS A 766 29.98 -9.73 -20.43
C LYS A 766 29.25 -9.66 -19.06
N SER A 767 29.64 -8.75 -18.17
CA SER A 767 29.02 -8.53 -16.87
C SER A 767 28.17 -7.23 -16.77
N ALA A 768 27.89 -6.53 -17.86
CA ALA A 768 26.98 -5.37 -17.85
C ALA A 768 25.63 -5.68 -18.57
N PRO A 769 24.47 -5.38 -17.98
CA PRO A 769 23.16 -5.51 -18.64
C PRO A 769 23.07 -4.64 -19.90
N VAL A 770 22.40 -5.16 -20.93
CA VAL A 770 22.41 -4.70 -22.34
C VAL A 770 21.75 -3.31 -22.59
N ASP A 771 21.25 -2.58 -21.60
CA ASP A 771 20.38 -1.41 -21.83
C ASP A 771 21.04 -0.01 -21.79
N HIS A 772 22.38 0.10 -21.90
CA HIS A 772 23.06 1.41 -21.80
C HIS A 772 23.99 1.81 -22.95
N TRP A 773 23.76 1.31 -24.17
CA TRP A 773 24.60 1.66 -25.33
C TRP A 773 23.97 2.67 -26.32
N GLY A 774 22.99 3.46 -25.87
CA GLY A 774 22.35 4.47 -26.72
C GLY A 774 23.11 5.80 -26.89
N LYS A 775 24.07 6.15 -26.02
CA LYS A 775 24.75 7.46 -26.05
C LYS A 775 26.14 7.41 -25.41
N ALA A 776 27.16 6.95 -26.14
CA ALA A 776 28.55 7.25 -25.81
C ALA A 776 29.22 7.88 -27.03
N ARG A 777 29.48 9.19 -26.94
CA ARG A 777 30.34 9.92 -27.88
C ARG A 777 31.78 9.55 -27.57
N ILE A 778 32.48 9.04 -28.58
CA ILE A 778 33.92 8.78 -28.54
C ILE A 778 34.63 10.14 -28.46
N PHE A 779 35.35 10.39 -27.37
CA PHE A 779 36.34 11.47 -27.31
C PHE A 779 37.71 10.87 -27.63
N SER A 780 38.36 11.39 -28.67
CA SER A 780 39.78 11.18 -28.91
C SER A 780 40.58 12.20 -28.10
N LEU A 781 41.47 11.74 -27.23
CA LEU A 781 42.53 12.55 -26.66
C LEU A 781 43.85 12.17 -27.35
N TYR A 782 44.53 13.18 -27.90
CA TYR A 782 45.96 13.11 -28.21
C TYR A 782 46.78 13.28 -26.93
#